data_AF-A0A5S9F5K3-F1
#
_entry.id   AF-A0A5S9F5K3-F1
#
_cell.length_a   1.000
_cell.length_b   1.000
_cell.length_c   1.000
_cell.angle_alpha   90.00
_cell.angle_beta   90.00
_cell.angle_gamma   90.00
#
_symmetry.space_group_name_H-M   'P 1'
#
loop_
_entity.id
_entity.type
_entity.pdbx_description
1 polymer ?
#
loop_
_entity_poly.entity_id
_entity_poly.type
_entity_poly.pdbx_seq_one_letter_code
_entity_poly.pdbx_strand_id
1 'polypeptide(L)'
;MSTYSIKVNCSCGKILKVPEKYAGKRVKCPCERKISIPTIEEIKKKIGDDKEDLRNCPTCGAFLNKDDVICVACRMNLQTGEWDNSAPPAAYTKPKSSKFEYVVTAAVVIVAVMAGIWVMSDKTETATDDQNTMVMGTEKDDFNFAAAWQSLDNMPEDNSQAINKKMEAFVKKMFNADVSKAIQDLETKKYELMAKESHGKLKADMDPITRWYTLEQLSRQFDGTVYAAKSIKTDQHKQMEKIKGIVGGQQEKLQEYMNDGQYQRVLMESFQFVNQIPFELRNNVELKPMLSRMDNTYQEALSNLHVKEQQVAQETTEKNTSDEELKKVEAKIASVSQKIGAMTANWEYKKALDLVEPLAIQAEKYRDVASDNITIILKMHDSLIRLNKLWNAIAQGAEFSVGKKKQMFLRANDKAFINGKIVKYENDKLYVVTREKTKKVVNLRSIRADELINKFALESDFPKEYVYGLALHFYASNSMHFNVRDTFEKLKKPSEEHNELVANAKTQIDRRIALRNEIAQRVDEAQEERDLKRQEQALEKDKQRAWQYAQSIVEDFNEGNFEKVLDELQVIKDMLPKDEVVKMSKRLGSEQGYTLKKFAELALNTCAVCGQDGLVECRSCLGEGIVEKTIQLKEDSVTKKRYCRTCNGAKTLRCPSCYKRHFSKPYQMLQAWYDDLH
;
A
#
# COMPACT_ATOMS: atom_id res chain seq x y z
N MET A 1 -7.95 -20.04 -47.64
CA MET A 1 -8.48 -21.13 -46.81
C MET A 1 -7.82 -21.05 -45.44
N SER A 2 -8.56 -20.66 -44.40
CA SER A 2 -8.02 -20.59 -43.03
C SER A 2 -7.90 -22.01 -42.47
N THR A 3 -6.67 -22.47 -42.23
CA THR A 3 -6.42 -23.81 -41.66
C THR A 3 -6.75 -23.80 -40.17
N TYR A 4 -7.67 -24.67 -39.74
CA TYR A 4 -8.05 -24.83 -38.35
C TYR A 4 -6.83 -25.22 -37.48
N SER A 5 -6.62 -24.53 -36.35
CA SER A 5 -5.51 -24.82 -35.43
C SER A 5 -6.04 -25.41 -34.12
N ILE A 6 -5.60 -26.60 -33.76
CA ILE A 6 -5.96 -27.31 -32.53
C ILE A 6 -5.08 -26.78 -31.38
N LYS A 7 -5.71 -26.38 -30.27
CA LYS A 7 -4.98 -25.98 -29.05
C LYS A 7 -4.88 -27.14 -28.07
N VAL A 8 -3.68 -27.39 -27.57
CA VAL A 8 -3.40 -28.44 -26.56
C VAL A 8 -2.51 -27.89 -25.45
N ASN A 9 -2.86 -28.23 -24.20
CA ASN A 9 -2.08 -27.85 -23.03
C ASN A 9 -1.06 -28.93 -22.69
N CYS A 10 0.20 -28.53 -22.53
CA CYS A 10 1.24 -29.39 -21.98
C CYS A 10 1.16 -29.42 -20.44
N SER A 11 1.62 -30.50 -19.82
CA SER A 11 1.83 -30.59 -18.37
C SER A 11 2.88 -29.61 -17.80
N CYS A 12 3.63 -28.90 -18.65
CA CYS A 12 4.47 -27.78 -18.22
C CYS A 12 3.71 -26.44 -18.15
N GLY A 13 2.41 -26.41 -18.46
CA GLY A 13 1.56 -25.22 -18.47
C GLY A 13 1.55 -24.43 -19.79
N LYS A 14 2.39 -24.79 -20.78
CA LYS A 14 2.40 -24.12 -22.09
C LYS A 14 1.26 -24.61 -22.99
N ILE A 15 0.59 -23.68 -23.67
CA ILE A 15 -0.45 -23.94 -24.67
C ILE A 15 0.19 -23.97 -26.06
N LEU A 16 0.02 -25.07 -26.81
CA LEU A 16 0.52 -25.21 -28.17
C LEU A 16 -0.61 -25.07 -29.18
N LYS A 17 -0.40 -24.27 -30.23
CA LYS A 17 -1.27 -24.22 -31.42
C LYS A 17 -0.70 -25.16 -32.47
N VAL A 18 -1.43 -26.21 -32.81
CA VAL A 18 -0.97 -27.26 -33.72
C VAL A 18 -1.90 -27.32 -34.93
N PRO A 19 -1.38 -27.34 -36.17
CA PRO A 19 -2.21 -27.45 -37.37
C PRO A 19 -3.04 -28.75 -37.39
N GLU A 20 -4.21 -28.72 -38.01
CA GLU A 20 -5.14 -29.85 -38.13
C GLU A 20 -4.51 -31.15 -38.67
N LYS A 21 -3.51 -31.06 -39.57
CA LYS A 21 -2.77 -32.23 -40.10
C LYS A 21 -2.05 -33.09 -39.04
N TYR A 22 -1.99 -32.60 -37.80
CA TYR A 22 -1.42 -33.31 -36.66
C TYR A 22 -2.50 -33.86 -35.70
N ALA A 23 -3.78 -33.75 -36.01
CA ALA A 23 -4.85 -34.41 -35.25
C ALA A 23 -4.59 -35.92 -35.13
N GLY A 24 -4.75 -36.48 -33.93
CA GLY A 24 -4.43 -37.89 -33.64
C GLY A 24 -2.94 -38.23 -33.57
N LYS A 25 -2.02 -37.30 -33.84
CA LYS A 25 -0.57 -37.53 -33.76
C LYS A 25 0.02 -37.07 -32.43
N ARG A 26 1.25 -37.47 -32.15
CA ARG A 26 2.04 -36.96 -31.00
C ARG A 26 3.02 -35.89 -31.46
N VAL A 27 3.07 -34.76 -30.76
CA VAL A 27 4.02 -33.66 -31.03
C VAL A 27 4.91 -33.38 -29.82
N LYS A 28 6.14 -32.92 -30.04
CA LYS A 28 7.09 -32.57 -28.98
C LYS A 28 6.84 -31.12 -28.54
N CYS A 29 6.60 -30.91 -27.24
CA CYS A 29 6.54 -29.57 -26.63
C CYS A 29 7.95 -28.98 -26.52
N PRO A 30 8.13 -27.64 -26.44
CA PRO A 30 9.43 -27.03 -26.13
C PRO A 30 10.05 -27.47 -24.79
N CYS A 31 9.28 -28.03 -23.86
CA CYS A 31 9.80 -28.67 -22.63
C CYS A 31 10.22 -30.14 -22.83
N GLU A 32 10.32 -30.56 -24.08
CA GLU A 32 10.70 -31.89 -24.56
C GLU A 32 9.71 -33.04 -24.34
N ARG A 33 8.62 -32.81 -23.61
CA ARG A 33 7.57 -33.83 -23.41
C ARG A 33 6.75 -34.05 -24.68
N LYS A 34 6.42 -35.31 -24.98
CA LYS A 34 5.52 -35.71 -26.08
C LYS A 34 4.06 -35.56 -25.63
N ILE A 35 3.25 -34.85 -26.40
CA ILE A 35 1.82 -34.60 -26.12
C ILE A 35 0.99 -35.25 -27.22
N SER A 36 -0.10 -35.92 -26.83
CA SER A 36 -1.09 -36.46 -27.76
C SER A 36 -2.03 -35.35 -28.23
N ILE A 37 -2.16 -35.17 -29.54
CA ILE A 37 -3.17 -34.29 -30.13
C ILE A 37 -4.46 -35.09 -30.30
N PRO A 38 -5.61 -34.63 -29.77
CA PRO A 38 -6.90 -35.28 -29.96
C PRO A 38 -7.24 -35.46 -31.46
N THR A 39 -8.00 -36.50 -31.80
CA THR A 39 -8.51 -36.65 -33.17
C THR A 39 -9.61 -35.61 -33.45
N ILE A 40 -9.87 -35.33 -34.73
CA ILE A 40 -10.95 -34.39 -35.12
C ILE A 40 -12.31 -34.90 -34.61
N GLU A 41 -12.52 -36.21 -34.61
CA GLU A 41 -13.74 -36.86 -34.09
C GLU A 41 -13.89 -36.69 -32.58
N GLU A 42 -12.81 -36.83 -31.81
CA GLU A 42 -12.81 -36.57 -30.36
C GLU A 42 -13.10 -35.10 -30.04
N ILE A 43 -12.59 -34.18 -30.86
CA ILE A 43 -12.85 -32.74 -30.74
C ILE A 43 -14.32 -32.45 -31.04
N LYS A 44 -14.87 -32.98 -32.14
CA LYS A 44 -16.29 -32.83 -32.49
C LYS A 44 -17.21 -33.41 -31.40
N LYS A 45 -16.88 -34.59 -30.88
CA LYS A 45 -17.65 -35.24 -29.80
C LYS A 45 -17.64 -34.45 -28.49
N LYS A 46 -16.55 -33.76 -28.17
CA LYS A 46 -16.46 -32.89 -26.97
C LYS A 46 -17.17 -31.56 -27.12
N ILE A 47 -17.34 -31.07 -28.34
CA ILE A 47 -17.97 -29.78 -28.63
C ILE A 47 -19.50 -29.90 -28.74
N GLY A 48 -20.04 -31.11 -28.93
CA GLY A 48 -21.47 -31.33 -29.15
C GLY A 48 -21.88 -30.94 -30.57
N ASP A 49 -22.87 -31.61 -31.15
CA ASP A 49 -23.31 -31.40 -32.54
C ASP A 49 -24.16 -30.11 -32.74
N ASP A 50 -24.32 -29.28 -31.71
CA ASP A 50 -25.06 -28.02 -31.80
C ASP A 50 -24.17 -26.93 -32.42
N LYS A 51 -24.19 -26.92 -33.75
CA LYS A 51 -23.34 -26.12 -34.63
C LYS A 51 -23.85 -24.71 -34.91
N GLU A 52 -24.51 -24.04 -33.97
CA GLU A 52 -24.87 -22.64 -34.14
C GLU A 52 -24.02 -21.73 -33.24
N ASP A 53 -23.03 -21.10 -33.90
CA ASP A 53 -22.29 -19.90 -33.47
C ASP A 53 -21.43 -19.98 -32.20
N LEU A 54 -20.55 -20.98 -32.11
CA LEU A 54 -19.43 -20.92 -31.16
C LEU A 54 -18.40 -19.88 -31.61
N ARG A 55 -18.20 -18.87 -30.77
CA ARG A 55 -17.19 -17.82 -30.98
C ARG A 55 -15.95 -18.09 -30.13
N ASN A 56 -14.78 -17.75 -30.65
CA ASN A 56 -13.54 -17.83 -29.88
C ASN A 56 -13.17 -16.46 -29.34
N CYS A 57 -12.69 -16.40 -28.10
CA CYS A 57 -12.14 -15.15 -27.57
C CYS A 57 -10.99 -14.67 -28.47
N PRO A 58 -10.97 -13.41 -28.95
CA PRO A 58 -9.90 -12.93 -29.83
C PRO A 58 -8.53 -12.93 -29.11
N THR A 59 -8.53 -12.74 -27.79
CA THR A 59 -7.31 -12.60 -26.98
C THR A 59 -6.68 -13.96 -26.63
N CYS A 60 -7.42 -14.83 -25.94
CA CYS A 60 -6.88 -16.13 -25.49
C CYS A 60 -7.36 -17.31 -26.36
N GLY A 61 -8.42 -17.10 -27.14
CA GLY A 61 -9.16 -18.10 -27.91
C GLY A 61 -9.61 -19.30 -27.11
N ALA A 62 -10.09 -19.05 -25.89
CA ALA A 62 -11.07 -19.92 -25.25
C ALA A 62 -12.36 -19.93 -26.09
N PHE A 63 -13.05 -21.07 -26.10
CA PHE A 63 -14.39 -21.19 -26.65
C PHE A 63 -15.36 -20.42 -25.76
N LEU A 64 -16.29 -19.70 -26.38
CA LEU A 64 -17.28 -18.87 -25.71
C LEU A 64 -18.65 -19.20 -26.28
N ASN A 65 -19.66 -19.10 -25.42
CA ASN A 65 -21.04 -19.10 -25.87
C ASN A 65 -21.37 -17.79 -26.58
N LYS A 66 -22.41 -17.79 -27.41
CA LYS A 66 -22.87 -16.62 -28.18
C LYS A 66 -23.13 -15.40 -27.28
N ASP A 67 -23.65 -15.67 -26.08
CA ASP A 67 -24.09 -14.65 -25.12
C ASP A 67 -23.01 -14.25 -24.10
N ASP A 68 -21.81 -14.85 -24.14
CA ASP A 68 -20.75 -14.52 -23.20
C ASP A 68 -20.20 -13.12 -23.51
N VAL A 69 -20.50 -12.12 -22.68
CA VAL A 69 -19.98 -10.75 -22.83
C VAL A 69 -18.52 -10.63 -22.35
N ILE A 70 -18.09 -11.48 -21.42
CA ILE A 70 -16.73 -11.48 -20.86
C ILE A 70 -16.11 -12.87 -21.02
N CYS A 71 -14.87 -12.91 -21.51
CA CYS A 71 -14.15 -14.18 -21.59
C CYS A 71 -13.72 -14.66 -20.21
N VAL A 72 -14.27 -15.78 -19.72
CA VAL A 72 -13.95 -16.31 -18.39
C VAL A 72 -12.45 -16.63 -18.22
N ALA A 73 -11.76 -16.99 -19.30
CA ALA A 73 -10.35 -17.38 -19.26
C ALA A 73 -9.36 -16.19 -19.21
N CYS A 74 -9.68 -15.06 -19.85
CA CYS A 74 -8.76 -13.91 -19.91
C CYS A 74 -9.40 -12.58 -19.51
N ARG A 75 -10.67 -12.55 -19.17
CA ARG A 75 -11.44 -11.39 -18.70
C ARG A 75 -11.52 -10.20 -19.64
N MET A 76 -11.19 -10.44 -20.90
CA MET A 76 -11.48 -9.50 -21.96
C MET A 76 -13.01 -9.38 -22.10
N ASN A 77 -13.55 -8.18 -21.91
CA ASN A 77 -14.89 -7.84 -22.34
C ASN A 77 -14.89 -7.86 -23.88
N LEU A 78 -15.74 -8.71 -24.43
CA LEU A 78 -15.76 -9.04 -25.86
C LEU A 78 -16.53 -7.99 -26.68
N GLN A 79 -17.27 -7.11 -26.01
CA GLN A 79 -17.91 -5.96 -26.65
C GLN A 79 -16.98 -4.75 -26.69
N THR A 80 -16.25 -4.47 -25.60
CA THR A 80 -15.43 -3.26 -25.49
C THR A 80 -13.95 -3.47 -25.83
N GLY A 81 -13.44 -4.70 -25.75
CA GLY A 81 -12.01 -4.98 -25.88
C GLY A 81 -11.18 -4.55 -24.68
N GLU A 82 -11.81 -4.22 -23.55
CA GLU A 82 -11.16 -3.85 -22.29
C GLU A 82 -11.12 -5.04 -21.32
N TRP A 83 -10.13 -5.03 -20.42
CA TRP A 83 -9.96 -6.08 -19.40
C TRP A 83 -10.76 -5.73 -18.15
N ASP A 84 -11.65 -6.63 -17.73
CA ASP A 84 -12.42 -6.44 -16.51
C ASP A 84 -11.58 -6.83 -15.26
N ASN A 85 -11.15 -5.80 -14.53
CA ASN A 85 -10.37 -5.91 -13.30
C ASN A 85 -11.24 -5.90 -12.02
N SER A 86 -12.57 -5.83 -12.13
CA SER A 86 -13.47 -5.54 -11.01
C SER A 86 -13.73 -6.69 -10.03
N ALA A 87 -13.24 -7.90 -10.29
CA ALA A 87 -13.37 -9.05 -9.38
C ALA A 87 -12.05 -9.81 -9.17
N PRO A 88 -11.80 -10.47 -8.04
CA PRO A 88 -10.67 -11.43 -7.92
C PRO A 88 -10.93 -12.70 -8.77
N PRO A 89 -9.89 -13.45 -9.19
CA PRO A 89 -10.05 -14.71 -9.95
C PRO A 89 -10.86 -15.73 -9.14
N ALA A 90 -11.87 -16.34 -9.78
CA ALA A 90 -12.51 -17.53 -9.24
C ALA A 90 -11.42 -18.62 -9.12
N ALA A 91 -11.18 -19.08 -7.90
CA ALA A 91 -10.18 -20.11 -7.63
C ALA A 91 -10.51 -21.36 -8.44
N TYR A 92 -9.58 -21.78 -9.29
CA TYR A 92 -9.65 -23.06 -9.99
C TYR A 92 -9.67 -24.18 -8.95
N THR A 93 -10.86 -24.74 -8.70
CA THR A 93 -11.02 -25.94 -7.87
C THR A 93 -10.51 -27.13 -8.68
N LYS A 94 -9.25 -27.50 -8.43
CA LYS A 94 -8.65 -28.73 -8.95
C LYS A 94 -9.60 -29.91 -8.59
N PRO A 95 -10.04 -30.74 -9.54
CA PRO A 95 -10.85 -31.91 -9.20
C PRO A 95 -10.04 -32.78 -8.24
N LYS A 96 -10.70 -33.19 -7.14
CA LYS A 96 -10.13 -34.07 -6.11
C LYS A 96 -9.52 -35.30 -6.78
N SER A 97 -8.20 -35.35 -6.89
CA SER A 97 -7.50 -36.54 -7.35
C SER A 97 -7.68 -37.63 -6.29
N SER A 98 -7.95 -38.84 -6.76
CA SER A 98 -8.32 -39.97 -5.91
C SER A 98 -7.16 -40.33 -5.00
N LYS A 99 -7.49 -40.88 -3.82
CA LYS A 99 -6.57 -41.32 -2.76
C LYS A 99 -5.48 -42.33 -3.21
N PHE A 100 -5.49 -42.73 -4.48
CA PHE A 100 -4.58 -43.71 -5.06
C PHE A 100 -3.16 -43.18 -5.30
N GLU A 101 -2.98 -41.89 -5.63
CA GLU A 101 -1.63 -41.32 -5.88
C GLU A 101 -0.77 -41.21 -4.60
N TYR A 102 -1.37 -40.93 -3.45
CA TYR A 102 -0.64 -40.86 -2.17
C TYR A 102 -0.18 -42.22 -1.66
N VAL A 103 -0.99 -43.27 -1.87
CA VAL A 103 -0.63 -44.64 -1.46
C VAL A 103 0.53 -45.19 -2.30
N VAL A 104 0.53 -44.92 -3.62
CA VAL A 104 1.63 -45.34 -4.50
C VAL A 104 2.92 -44.58 -4.19
N THR A 105 2.83 -43.27 -3.92
CA THR A 105 4.02 -42.47 -3.59
C THR A 105 4.61 -42.86 -2.24
N ALA A 106 3.77 -43.13 -1.23
CA ALA A 106 4.24 -43.61 0.08
C ALA A 106 4.88 -45.01 -0.02
N ALA A 107 4.31 -45.92 -0.81
CA ALA A 107 4.87 -47.26 -1.02
C ALA A 107 6.25 -47.20 -1.71
N VAL A 108 6.43 -46.31 -2.69
CA VAL A 108 7.72 -46.12 -3.38
C VAL A 108 8.79 -45.56 -2.45
N VAL A 109 8.43 -44.62 -1.55
CA VAL A 109 9.36 -44.07 -0.56
C VAL A 109 9.76 -45.13 0.48
N ILE A 110 8.81 -45.94 0.96
CA ILE A 110 9.11 -47.02 1.91
C ILE A 110 10.05 -48.06 1.30
N VAL A 111 9.82 -48.46 0.04
CA VAL A 111 10.70 -49.40 -0.68
C VAL A 111 12.09 -48.80 -0.93
N ALA A 112 12.18 -47.50 -1.26
CA ALA A 112 13.46 -46.82 -1.46
C ALA A 112 14.27 -46.69 -0.15
N VAL A 113 13.60 -46.44 0.98
CA VAL A 113 14.24 -46.39 2.31
C VAL A 113 14.70 -47.78 2.74
N MET A 114 13.88 -48.81 2.55
CA MET A 114 14.26 -50.21 2.85
C MET A 114 15.44 -50.67 2.00
N ALA A 115 15.47 -50.32 0.71
CA ALA A 115 16.61 -50.62 -0.18
C ALA A 115 17.87 -49.83 0.22
N GLY A 116 17.73 -48.58 0.66
CA GLY A 116 18.84 -47.77 1.17
C GLY A 116 19.47 -48.34 2.46
N ILE A 117 18.64 -48.85 3.37
CA ILE A 117 19.10 -49.52 4.60
C ILE A 117 19.83 -50.82 4.27
N TRP A 118 19.33 -51.60 3.31
CA TRP A 118 19.96 -52.86 2.90
C TRP A 118 21.33 -52.64 2.22
N VAL A 119 21.45 -51.62 1.34
CA VAL A 119 22.71 -51.27 0.66
C VAL A 119 23.75 -50.67 1.62
N MET A 120 23.33 -50.01 2.71
CA MET A 120 24.27 -49.52 3.72
C MET A 120 24.71 -50.59 4.71
N SER A 121 23.94 -51.67 4.90
CA SER A 121 24.33 -52.81 5.74
C SER A 121 25.41 -53.69 5.11
N ASP A 122 25.59 -53.63 3.79
CA ASP A 122 26.50 -54.51 3.04
C ASP A 122 27.92 -53.91 2.85
N LYS A 123 28.17 -52.70 3.38
CA LYS A 123 29.42 -51.95 3.14
C LYS A 123 30.28 -51.65 4.36
N THR A 124 29.98 -52.20 5.52
CA THR A 124 30.83 -52.06 6.71
C THR A 124 31.48 -53.38 7.05
N GLU A 125 32.51 -53.78 6.30
CA GLU A 125 33.55 -54.70 6.80
C GLU A 125 34.76 -54.69 5.84
N THR A 126 35.77 -53.87 6.17
CA THR A 126 37.18 -54.17 5.85
C THR A 126 38.07 -53.46 6.88
N ALA A 127 38.52 -54.21 7.88
CA ALA A 127 39.84 -54.07 8.51
C ALA A 127 40.07 -55.26 9.48
N THR A 128 41.06 -56.07 9.13
CA THR A 128 41.95 -56.95 9.93
C THR A 128 42.08 -56.58 11.42
N ASP A 129 42.19 -57.50 12.40
CA ASP A 129 43.13 -58.62 12.48
C ASP A 129 42.71 -59.68 13.54
N ASP A 130 43.43 -60.80 13.50
CA ASP A 130 43.62 -61.87 14.51
C ASP A 130 42.71 -63.11 14.51
N GLN A 131 43.33 -64.19 14.01
CA GLN A 131 42.94 -65.58 14.14
C GLN A 131 42.85 -66.00 15.61
N ASN A 132 41.63 -66.29 16.07
CA ASN A 132 41.38 -67.28 17.11
C ASN A 132 40.21 -68.16 16.65
N THR A 133 40.54 -69.33 16.12
CA THR A 133 39.58 -70.39 15.84
C THR A 133 39.02 -70.93 17.16
N MET A 134 37.87 -70.41 17.60
CA MET A 134 37.02 -71.11 18.56
C MET A 134 36.20 -72.16 17.83
N VAL A 135 36.43 -73.40 18.24
CA VAL A 135 35.64 -74.59 17.94
C VAL A 135 34.18 -74.33 18.33
N MET A 136 33.27 -74.37 17.35
CA MET A 136 31.83 -74.39 17.62
C MET A 136 31.48 -75.76 18.22
N GLY A 137 31.47 -75.83 19.55
CA GLY A 137 30.77 -76.86 20.28
C GLY A 137 29.28 -76.71 20.00
N THR A 138 28.68 -77.70 19.35
CA THR A 138 27.23 -77.87 19.29
C THR A 138 26.75 -78.37 20.65
N GLU A 139 26.82 -77.51 21.67
CA GLU A 139 26.09 -77.70 22.91
C GLU A 139 24.71 -77.06 22.68
N LYS A 140 23.68 -77.91 22.69
CA LYS A 140 22.29 -77.45 22.86
C LYS A 140 22.19 -76.92 24.28
N ASP A 141 22.72 -75.73 24.52
CA ASP A 141 22.32 -74.94 25.67
C ASP A 141 20.85 -74.62 25.43
N ASP A 142 19.99 -75.23 26.24
CA ASP A 142 18.59 -74.87 26.38
C ASP A 142 18.54 -73.40 26.77
N PHE A 143 18.54 -72.52 25.77
CA PHE A 143 18.47 -71.09 25.95
C PHE A 143 17.13 -70.82 26.65
N ASN A 144 17.20 -70.66 27.96
CA ASN A 144 16.05 -70.42 28.80
C ASN A 144 15.53 -69.01 28.51
N PHE A 145 14.70 -68.93 27.47
CA PHE A 145 14.09 -67.71 26.98
C PHE A 145 13.40 -66.95 28.11
N ALA A 146 12.77 -67.67 29.05
CA ALA A 146 12.13 -67.09 30.22
C ALA A 146 13.13 -66.36 31.14
N ALA A 147 14.28 -66.96 31.46
CA ALA A 147 15.31 -66.31 32.29
C ALA A 147 15.96 -65.10 31.57
N ALA A 148 16.15 -65.21 30.26
CA ALA A 148 16.70 -64.14 29.44
C ALA A 148 15.72 -62.96 29.27
N TRP A 149 14.41 -63.24 29.29
CA TRP A 149 13.35 -62.23 29.34
C TRP A 149 13.24 -61.59 30.72
N GLN A 150 13.31 -62.37 31.79
CA GLN A 150 13.20 -61.85 33.16
C GLN A 150 14.34 -60.91 33.51
N SER A 151 15.56 -61.21 33.05
CA SER A 151 16.72 -60.31 33.22
C SER A 151 16.60 -59.01 32.40
N LEU A 152 16.02 -59.08 31.20
CA LEU A 152 15.69 -57.89 30.40
C LEU A 152 14.57 -57.07 31.04
N ASP A 153 13.54 -57.72 31.56
CA ASP A 153 12.40 -57.06 32.18
C ASP A 153 12.83 -56.29 33.44
N ASN A 154 13.76 -56.87 34.21
CA ASN A 154 14.33 -56.26 35.42
C ASN A 154 15.37 -55.15 35.16
N MET A 155 15.72 -54.83 33.91
CA MET A 155 16.61 -53.68 33.63
C MET A 155 15.92 -52.37 34.03
N PRO A 156 16.64 -51.44 34.70
CA PRO A 156 16.07 -50.16 35.10
C PRO A 156 15.67 -49.31 33.89
N GLU A 157 14.51 -48.65 33.99
CA GLU A 157 13.93 -47.77 32.95
C GLU A 157 13.83 -46.33 33.46
N ASP A 158 14.86 -45.90 34.17
CA ASP A 158 14.92 -44.63 34.89
C ASP A 158 15.39 -43.44 34.01
N ASN A 159 16.07 -43.72 32.90
CA ASN A 159 16.49 -42.72 31.92
C ASN A 159 16.44 -43.25 30.47
N SER A 160 16.51 -42.32 29.50
CA SER A 160 16.40 -42.64 28.07
C SER A 160 17.53 -43.55 27.54
N GLN A 161 18.72 -43.48 28.12
CA GLN A 161 19.86 -44.35 27.74
C GLN A 161 19.65 -45.79 28.20
N ALA A 162 19.09 -46.00 29.39
CA ALA A 162 18.77 -47.31 29.91
C ALA A 162 17.70 -48.01 29.05
N ILE A 163 16.69 -47.26 28.61
CA ILE A 163 15.67 -47.77 27.68
C ILE A 163 16.27 -48.13 26.32
N ASN A 164 17.16 -47.32 25.75
CA ASN A 164 17.84 -47.65 24.50
C ASN A 164 18.61 -48.98 24.59
N LYS A 165 19.35 -49.19 25.68
CA LYS A 165 20.07 -50.45 25.92
C LYS A 165 19.11 -51.64 26.02
N LYS A 166 17.96 -51.46 26.70
CA LYS A 166 16.91 -52.48 26.79
C LYS A 166 16.30 -52.79 25.40
N MET A 167 16.01 -51.76 24.60
CA MET A 167 15.51 -51.91 23.22
C MET A 167 16.51 -52.62 22.30
N GLU A 168 17.80 -52.24 22.31
CA GLU A 168 18.83 -52.89 21.50
C GLU A 168 18.96 -54.39 21.83
N ALA A 169 18.82 -54.73 23.12
CA ALA A 169 18.83 -56.12 23.55
C ALA A 169 17.56 -56.88 23.16
N PHE A 170 16.41 -56.20 23.04
CA PHE A 170 15.17 -56.77 22.48
C PHE A 170 15.28 -57.03 20.97
N VAL A 171 15.79 -56.06 20.20
CA VAL A 171 15.93 -56.16 18.73
C VAL A 171 16.84 -57.32 18.33
N LYS A 172 17.90 -57.59 19.11
CA LYS A 172 18.82 -58.72 18.88
C LYS A 172 18.19 -60.11 19.07
N LYS A 173 16.99 -60.22 19.66
CA LYS A 173 16.37 -61.51 20.05
C LYS A 173 15.14 -61.95 19.22
N MET A 174 14.99 -61.44 17.99
CA MET A 174 14.08 -61.93 16.92
C MET A 174 12.55 -61.65 16.99
N PHE A 175 11.95 -61.82 15.81
CA PHE A 175 10.62 -61.47 15.27
C PHE A 175 9.42 -62.21 15.88
N ASN A 176 8.90 -61.71 17.01
CA ASN A 176 7.57 -62.08 17.50
C ASN A 176 6.68 -60.82 17.60
N ALA A 177 5.38 -60.94 17.31
CA ALA A 177 4.41 -59.85 17.41
C ALA A 177 4.38 -59.22 18.82
N ASP A 178 4.57 -60.02 19.87
CA ASP A 178 4.63 -59.54 21.26
C ASP A 178 5.86 -58.65 21.53
N VAL A 179 6.97 -58.90 20.82
CA VAL A 179 8.19 -58.07 20.89
C VAL A 179 7.94 -56.70 20.26
N SER A 180 7.17 -56.64 19.17
CA SER A 180 6.83 -55.35 18.54
C SER A 180 6.04 -54.44 19.48
N LYS A 181 5.10 -55.00 20.26
CA LYS A 181 4.33 -54.23 21.24
C LYS A 181 5.20 -53.76 22.39
N ALA A 182 6.05 -54.64 22.94
CA ALA A 182 6.98 -54.27 24.00
C ALA A 182 7.98 -53.19 23.56
N ILE A 183 8.50 -53.27 22.34
CA ILE A 183 9.36 -52.22 21.76
C ILE A 183 8.60 -50.91 21.63
N GLN A 184 7.35 -50.94 21.16
CA GLN A 184 6.51 -49.73 21.05
C GLN A 184 6.21 -49.10 22.42
N ASP A 185 5.95 -49.91 23.45
CA ASP A 185 5.75 -49.45 24.83
C ASP A 185 7.04 -48.82 25.40
N LEU A 186 8.21 -49.43 25.14
CA LEU A 186 9.51 -48.88 25.52
C LEU A 186 9.84 -47.58 24.77
N GLU A 187 9.54 -47.49 23.48
CA GLU A 187 9.69 -46.25 22.70
C GLU A 187 8.83 -45.14 23.29
N THR A 188 7.56 -45.43 23.61
CA THR A 188 6.66 -44.49 24.25
C THR A 188 7.24 -44.01 25.58
N LYS A 189 7.72 -44.92 26.44
CA LYS A 189 8.35 -44.59 27.72
C LYS A 189 9.66 -43.80 27.57
N LYS A 190 10.44 -44.06 26.52
CA LYS A 190 11.62 -43.26 26.18
C LYS A 190 11.22 -41.82 25.84
N TYR A 191 10.22 -41.63 24.99
CA TYR A 191 9.72 -40.30 24.66
C TYR A 191 9.17 -39.55 25.89
N GLU A 192 8.49 -40.25 26.82
CA GLU A 192 8.06 -39.69 28.12
C GLU A 192 9.23 -39.14 28.95
N LEU A 193 10.32 -39.92 29.08
CA LEU A 193 11.50 -39.49 29.84
C LEU A 193 12.23 -38.34 29.15
N MET A 194 12.35 -38.37 27.82
CA MET A 194 12.94 -37.28 27.05
C MET A 194 12.13 -35.99 27.16
N ALA A 195 10.80 -36.08 27.17
CA ALA A 195 9.91 -34.94 27.41
C ALA A 195 10.13 -34.34 28.80
N LYS A 196 10.22 -35.20 29.83
CA LYS A 196 10.49 -34.79 31.22
C LYS A 196 11.86 -34.13 31.38
N GLU A 197 12.90 -34.70 30.79
CA GLU A 197 14.26 -34.15 30.86
C GLU A 197 14.35 -32.79 30.13
N SER A 198 13.77 -32.70 28.94
CA SER A 198 13.78 -31.47 28.13
C SER A 198 12.99 -30.35 28.81
N HIS A 199 11.83 -30.67 29.38
CA HIS A 199 11.05 -29.73 30.17
C HIS A 199 11.79 -29.26 31.44
N GLY A 200 12.47 -30.17 32.14
CA GLY A 200 13.27 -29.85 33.33
C GLY A 200 14.47 -28.95 33.07
N LYS A 201 15.00 -28.93 31.83
CA LYS A 201 16.09 -28.04 31.40
C LYS A 201 15.65 -26.59 31.15
N LEU A 202 14.34 -26.31 31.07
CA LEU A 202 13.85 -24.95 30.85
C LEU A 202 14.03 -24.09 32.10
N LYS A 203 14.80 -23.00 31.99
CA LYS A 203 15.07 -22.11 33.12
C LYS A 203 13.78 -21.43 33.63
N ALA A 204 13.62 -21.37 34.95
CA ALA A 204 12.42 -20.83 35.58
C ALA A 204 12.26 -19.30 35.41
N ASP A 205 13.35 -18.59 35.13
CA ASP A 205 13.43 -17.14 34.94
C ASP A 205 13.24 -16.68 33.48
N MET A 206 12.95 -17.60 32.56
CA MET A 206 12.62 -17.24 31.18
C MET A 206 11.39 -16.32 31.14
N ASP A 207 11.46 -15.32 30.27
CA ASP A 207 10.31 -14.48 29.92
C ASP A 207 9.07 -15.36 29.59
N PRO A 208 7.87 -15.03 30.09
CA PRO A 208 6.68 -15.85 29.91
C PRO A 208 6.33 -16.17 28.46
N ILE A 209 6.51 -15.21 27.53
CA ILE A 209 6.23 -15.41 26.10
C ILE A 209 7.22 -16.42 25.51
N THR A 210 8.51 -16.22 25.79
CA THR A 210 9.60 -17.10 25.33
C THR A 210 9.44 -18.52 25.89
N ARG A 211 9.10 -18.63 27.18
CA ARG A 211 8.87 -19.92 27.84
C ARG A 211 7.66 -20.63 27.25
N TRP A 212 6.53 -19.93 27.05
CA TRP A 212 5.35 -20.50 26.41
C TRP A 212 5.66 -21.06 25.03
N TYR A 213 6.38 -20.28 24.20
CA TYR A 213 6.74 -20.71 22.85
C TYR A 213 7.63 -21.96 22.86
N THR A 214 8.60 -22.01 23.78
CA THR A 214 9.47 -23.18 23.93
C THR A 214 8.68 -24.41 24.38
N LEU A 215 7.73 -24.24 25.31
CA LEU A 215 6.85 -25.31 25.76
C LEU A 215 5.92 -25.81 24.63
N GLU A 216 5.47 -24.92 23.74
CA GLU A 216 4.69 -25.30 22.54
C GLU A 216 5.51 -26.15 21.57
N GLN A 217 6.77 -25.80 21.34
CA GLN A 217 7.66 -26.63 20.53
C GLN A 217 7.91 -28.00 21.17
N LEU A 218 8.15 -28.05 22.49
CA LEU A 218 8.29 -29.31 23.21
C LEU A 218 7.00 -30.14 23.18
N SER A 219 5.83 -29.52 23.33
CA SER A 219 4.55 -30.22 23.25
C SER A 219 4.31 -30.86 21.89
N ARG A 220 4.76 -30.21 20.79
CA ARG A 220 4.68 -30.78 19.43
C ARG A 220 5.72 -31.86 19.21
N GLN A 221 6.94 -31.66 19.70
CA GLN A 221 8.03 -32.64 19.58
C GLN A 221 7.70 -33.95 20.30
N PHE A 222 7.01 -33.87 21.43
CA PHE A 222 6.64 -35.02 22.27
C PHE A 222 5.12 -35.27 22.27
N ASP A 223 4.46 -34.97 21.15
CA ASP A 223 3.03 -35.24 21.00
C ASP A 223 2.74 -36.75 21.14
N GLY A 224 1.63 -37.09 21.77
CA GLY A 224 1.28 -38.47 22.13
C GLY A 224 1.83 -38.96 23.47
N THR A 225 2.72 -38.22 24.15
CA THR A 225 3.15 -38.55 25.51
C THR A 225 2.18 -37.99 26.57
N VAL A 226 1.89 -38.77 27.61
CA VAL A 226 1.13 -38.41 28.80
C VAL A 226 1.79 -37.24 29.54
N TYR A 227 3.12 -37.21 29.63
CA TYR A 227 3.83 -36.11 30.27
C TYR A 227 3.66 -34.79 29.51
N ALA A 228 3.76 -34.78 28.18
CA ALA A 228 3.49 -33.57 27.40
C ALA A 228 2.03 -33.12 27.55
N ALA A 229 1.09 -34.06 27.42
CA ALA A 229 -0.34 -33.78 27.54
C ALA A 229 -0.75 -33.22 28.91
N LYS A 230 -0.05 -33.60 29.99
CA LYS A 230 -0.36 -33.14 31.36
C LYS A 230 0.57 -32.05 31.84
N SER A 231 1.86 -32.33 31.99
CA SER A 231 2.82 -31.44 32.67
C SER A 231 3.21 -30.25 31.81
N ILE A 232 3.54 -30.46 30.52
CA ILE A 232 3.92 -29.38 29.61
C ILE A 232 2.71 -28.48 29.36
N LYS A 233 1.54 -29.05 29.04
CA LYS A 233 0.30 -28.25 28.88
C LYS A 233 -0.10 -27.48 30.14
N THR A 234 0.09 -28.06 31.33
CA THR A 234 -0.17 -27.32 32.58
C THR A 234 0.76 -26.12 32.74
N ASP A 235 2.06 -26.26 32.43
CA ASP A 235 2.98 -25.12 32.46
C ASP A 235 2.66 -24.10 31.35
N GLN A 236 2.30 -24.55 30.14
CA GLN A 236 1.83 -23.66 29.07
C GLN A 236 0.63 -22.83 29.52
N HIS A 237 -0.36 -23.45 30.17
CA HIS A 237 -1.51 -22.72 30.70
C HIS A 237 -1.10 -21.69 31.77
N LYS A 238 -0.19 -22.05 32.68
CA LYS A 238 0.37 -21.09 33.66
C LYS A 238 1.09 -19.91 33.01
N GLN A 239 1.87 -20.15 31.96
CA GLN A 239 2.53 -19.06 31.23
C GLN A 239 1.50 -18.23 30.45
N MET A 240 0.45 -18.84 29.90
CA MET A 240 -0.63 -18.13 29.21
C MET A 240 -1.33 -17.15 30.15
N GLU A 241 -1.64 -17.54 31.40
CA GLU A 241 -2.22 -16.62 32.39
C GLU A 241 -1.30 -15.43 32.70
N LYS A 242 0.01 -15.65 32.79
CA LYS A 242 0.98 -14.55 32.93
C LYS A 242 1.00 -13.63 31.71
N ILE A 243 0.95 -14.20 30.50
CA ILE A 243 0.92 -13.42 29.26
C ILE A 243 -0.36 -12.60 29.18
N LYS A 244 -1.52 -13.15 29.57
CA LYS A 244 -2.77 -12.37 29.68
C LYS A 244 -2.60 -11.18 30.61
N GLY A 245 -1.94 -11.36 31.76
CA GLY A 245 -1.61 -10.25 32.67
C GLY A 245 -0.75 -9.17 32.00
N ILE A 246 0.28 -9.55 31.24
CA ILE A 246 1.15 -8.62 30.49
C ILE A 246 0.33 -7.86 29.42
N VAL A 247 -0.47 -8.57 28.62
CA VAL A 247 -1.32 -7.98 27.57
C VAL A 247 -2.38 -7.06 28.18
N GLY A 248 -2.98 -7.46 29.30
CA GLY A 248 -3.94 -6.64 30.05
C GLY A 248 -3.32 -5.35 30.58
N GLY A 249 -2.16 -5.43 31.23
CA GLY A 249 -1.44 -4.23 31.69
C GLY A 249 -1.04 -3.29 30.56
N GLN A 250 -0.67 -3.84 29.39
CA GLN A 250 -0.40 -3.03 28.21
C GLN A 250 -1.66 -2.38 27.63
N GLN A 251 -2.81 -3.07 27.66
CA GLN A 251 -4.10 -2.48 27.26
C GLN A 251 -4.48 -1.29 28.14
N GLU A 252 -4.38 -1.44 29.46
CA GLU A 252 -4.67 -0.36 30.41
C GLU A 252 -3.78 0.86 30.17
N LYS A 253 -2.48 0.62 29.98
CA LYS A 253 -1.50 1.67 29.65
C LYS A 253 -1.79 2.38 28.34
N LEU A 254 -2.18 1.64 27.29
CA LEU A 254 -2.55 2.25 26.01
C LEU A 254 -3.85 3.04 26.12
N GLN A 255 -4.81 2.58 26.93
CA GLN A 255 -6.04 3.31 27.20
C GLN A 255 -5.78 4.61 27.97
N GLU A 256 -4.87 4.59 28.95
CA GLU A 256 -4.41 5.80 29.66
C GLU A 256 -3.84 6.83 28.67
N TYR A 257 -2.93 6.42 27.77
CA TYR A 257 -2.42 7.30 26.72
C TYR A 257 -3.50 7.79 25.74
N MET A 258 -4.50 6.97 25.45
CA MET A 258 -5.64 7.38 24.63
C MET A 258 -6.41 8.50 25.34
N ASN A 259 -6.75 8.31 26.61
CA ASN A 259 -7.49 9.27 27.42
C ASN A 259 -6.74 10.60 27.60
N ASP A 260 -5.40 10.55 27.67
CA ASP A 260 -4.53 11.73 27.75
C ASP A 260 -4.34 12.45 26.39
N GLY A 261 -4.94 11.95 25.31
CA GLY A 261 -4.77 12.50 23.96
C GLY A 261 -3.38 12.27 23.36
N GLN A 262 -2.59 11.33 23.90
CA GLN A 262 -1.25 10.97 23.44
C GLN A 262 -1.30 9.95 22.27
N TYR A 263 -2.08 10.22 21.23
CA TYR A 263 -2.37 9.27 20.15
C TYR A 263 -1.12 8.71 19.47
N GLN A 264 -0.10 9.54 19.20
CA GLN A 264 1.16 9.07 18.61
C GLN A 264 1.89 8.02 19.48
N ARG A 265 1.81 8.18 20.80
CA ARG A 265 2.41 7.22 21.75
C ARG A 265 1.65 5.90 21.75
N VAL A 266 0.32 5.94 21.70
CA VAL A 266 -0.54 4.76 21.53
C VAL A 266 -0.12 3.99 20.28
N LEU A 267 0.01 4.67 19.14
CA LEU A 267 0.41 4.05 17.87
C LEU A 267 1.78 3.36 17.95
N MET A 268 2.77 4.03 18.55
CA MET A 268 4.12 3.49 18.66
C MET A 268 4.19 2.29 19.62
N GLU A 269 3.64 2.42 20.83
CA GLU A 269 3.74 1.37 21.85
C GLU A 269 2.92 0.13 21.52
N SER A 270 1.72 0.29 20.94
CA SER A 270 0.93 -0.85 20.47
C SER A 270 1.63 -1.62 19.35
N PHE A 271 2.23 -0.92 18.39
CA PHE A 271 3.00 -1.56 17.31
C PHE A 271 4.23 -2.30 17.86
N GLN A 272 5.00 -1.67 18.75
CA GLN A 272 6.16 -2.31 19.38
C GLN A 272 5.77 -3.56 20.15
N PHE A 273 4.71 -3.48 20.96
CA PHE A 273 4.25 -4.60 21.78
C PHE A 273 3.72 -5.75 20.94
N VAL A 274 2.87 -5.50 19.94
CA VAL A 274 2.36 -6.56 19.05
C VAL A 274 3.50 -7.30 18.36
N ASN A 275 4.56 -6.59 17.95
CA ASN A 275 5.74 -7.21 17.33
C ASN A 275 6.56 -8.10 18.27
N GLN A 276 6.48 -7.91 19.59
CA GLN A 276 7.11 -8.79 20.56
C GLN A 276 6.35 -10.12 20.74
N ILE A 277 5.09 -10.19 20.33
CA ILE A 277 4.26 -11.40 20.45
C ILE A 277 4.44 -12.28 19.20
N PRO A 278 4.92 -13.54 19.34
CA PRO A 278 5.04 -14.49 18.23
C PRO A 278 3.70 -14.76 17.54
N PHE A 279 3.74 -15.06 16.25
CA PHE A 279 2.54 -15.23 15.42
C PHE A 279 1.59 -16.33 15.93
N GLU A 280 2.13 -17.44 16.40
CA GLU A 280 1.38 -18.57 16.97
C GLU A 280 0.57 -18.14 18.19
N LEU A 281 1.15 -17.25 19.01
CA LEU A 281 0.50 -16.70 20.20
C LEU A 281 -0.63 -15.75 19.84
N ARG A 282 -0.49 -14.99 18.75
CA ARG A 282 -1.53 -14.05 18.27
C ARG A 282 -2.80 -14.78 17.82
N ASN A 283 -2.66 -16.01 17.34
CA ASN A 283 -3.77 -16.85 16.91
C ASN A 283 -4.36 -17.70 18.05
N ASN A 284 -3.80 -17.62 19.26
CA ASN A 284 -4.35 -18.32 20.40
C ASN A 284 -5.76 -17.78 20.72
N VAL A 285 -6.73 -18.69 20.88
CA VAL A 285 -8.15 -18.36 21.09
C VAL A 285 -8.36 -17.45 22.31
N GLU A 286 -7.54 -17.60 23.35
CA GLU A 286 -7.67 -16.84 24.60
C GLU A 286 -7.10 -15.42 24.49
N LEU A 287 -6.04 -15.22 23.69
CA LEU A 287 -5.40 -13.92 23.50
C LEU A 287 -5.98 -13.11 22.36
N LYS A 288 -6.52 -13.78 21.33
CA LYS A 288 -7.12 -13.13 20.17
C LYS A 288 -8.09 -11.99 20.53
N PRO A 289 -9.08 -12.15 21.43
CA PRO A 289 -9.97 -11.04 21.79
C PRO A 289 -9.24 -9.88 22.48
N MET A 290 -8.19 -10.14 23.25
CA MET A 290 -7.37 -9.09 23.87
C MET A 290 -6.59 -8.33 22.80
N LEU A 291 -5.90 -9.03 21.91
CA LEU A 291 -5.15 -8.38 20.82
C LEU A 291 -6.08 -7.60 19.89
N SER A 292 -7.29 -8.09 19.63
CA SER A 292 -8.30 -7.33 18.88
C SER A 292 -8.73 -6.05 19.59
N ARG A 293 -8.85 -6.03 20.92
CA ARG A 293 -9.09 -4.77 21.65
C ARG A 293 -7.95 -3.77 21.50
N MET A 294 -6.69 -4.24 21.54
CA MET A 294 -5.53 -3.37 21.30
C MET A 294 -5.51 -2.80 19.88
N ASP A 295 -5.86 -3.63 18.89
CA ASP A 295 -5.98 -3.18 17.50
C ASP A 295 -7.09 -2.12 17.37
N ASN A 296 -8.24 -2.31 18.02
CA ASN A 296 -9.29 -1.28 18.06
C ASN A 296 -8.79 0.03 18.68
N THR A 297 -8.09 -0.01 19.82
CA THR A 297 -7.48 1.20 20.43
C THR A 297 -6.47 1.86 19.50
N TYR A 298 -5.69 1.06 18.75
CA TYR A 298 -4.77 1.58 17.72
C TYR A 298 -5.53 2.29 16.59
N GLN A 299 -6.58 1.67 16.04
CA GLN A 299 -7.38 2.27 14.97
C GLN A 299 -8.09 3.55 15.45
N GLU A 300 -8.60 3.55 16.68
CA GLU A 300 -9.21 4.73 17.30
C GLU A 300 -8.20 5.87 17.46
N ALA A 301 -6.99 5.58 17.97
CA ALA A 301 -5.92 6.57 18.07
C ALA A 301 -5.51 7.12 16.70
N LEU A 302 -5.47 6.29 15.66
CA LEU A 302 -5.19 6.72 14.29
C LEU A 302 -6.27 7.66 13.76
N SER A 303 -7.55 7.32 13.98
CA SER A 303 -8.69 8.15 13.60
C SER A 303 -8.66 9.51 14.32
N ASN A 304 -8.43 9.51 15.63
CA ASN A 304 -8.36 10.73 16.44
C ASN A 304 -7.17 11.62 16.06
N LEU A 305 -6.03 11.02 15.72
CA LEU A 305 -4.87 11.76 15.21
C LEU A 305 -5.23 12.48 13.89
N HIS A 306 -5.94 11.79 12.99
CA HIS A 306 -6.37 12.36 11.72
C HIS A 306 -7.37 13.51 11.90
N VAL A 307 -8.35 13.37 12.81
CA VAL A 307 -9.28 14.47 13.14
C VAL A 307 -8.51 15.68 13.70
N LYS A 308 -7.54 15.45 14.58
CA LYS A 308 -6.71 16.52 15.14
C LYS A 308 -5.87 17.22 14.06
N GLU A 309 -5.31 16.47 13.12
CA GLU A 309 -4.60 17.02 11.96
C GLU A 309 -5.52 17.85 11.06
N GLN A 310 -6.74 17.38 10.80
CA GLN A 310 -7.74 18.13 10.04
C GLN A 310 -8.20 19.41 10.74
N GLN A 311 -8.40 19.37 12.06
CA GLN A 311 -8.75 20.56 12.85
C GLN A 311 -7.63 21.60 12.82
N VAL A 312 -6.37 21.17 13.00
CA VAL A 312 -5.20 22.05 12.87
C VAL A 312 -5.14 22.62 11.45
N ALA A 313 -5.38 21.81 10.42
CA ALA A 313 -5.41 22.27 9.03
C ALA A 313 -6.50 23.32 8.80
N GLN A 314 -7.72 23.11 9.33
CA GLN A 314 -8.84 24.05 9.24
C GLN A 314 -8.61 25.35 10.02
N GLU A 315 -7.99 25.28 11.19
CA GLU A 315 -7.61 26.46 11.97
C GLU A 315 -6.47 27.25 11.28
N THR A 316 -5.59 26.58 10.53
CA THR A 316 -4.54 27.25 9.74
C THR A 316 -5.03 27.89 8.44
N THR A 317 -6.24 27.60 7.96
CA THR A 317 -6.80 28.25 6.76
C THR A 317 -7.39 29.65 7.02
N GLU A 318 -7.52 30.08 8.29
CA GLU A 318 -7.93 31.44 8.66
C GLU A 318 -6.80 32.22 9.34
N LYS A 319 -5.81 32.68 8.56
CA LYS A 319 -5.19 34.03 8.66
C LYS A 319 -3.90 34.07 7.84
N ASN A 320 -3.68 35.24 7.23
CA ASN A 320 -2.49 35.69 6.51
C ASN A 320 -1.15 35.66 7.30
N THR A 321 -1.03 34.83 8.33
CA THR A 321 0.17 34.55 9.13
C THR A 321 0.98 33.34 8.64
N SER A 322 0.41 32.44 7.82
CA SER A 322 1.10 31.19 7.43
C SER A 322 2.25 31.38 6.43
N ASP A 323 2.15 32.36 5.52
CA ASP A 323 3.18 32.59 4.50
C ASP A 323 4.51 33.08 5.08
N GLU A 324 4.48 33.86 6.16
CA GLU A 324 5.71 34.39 6.76
C GLU A 324 6.39 33.36 7.67
N GLU A 325 5.63 32.52 8.36
CA GLU A 325 6.17 31.38 9.09
C GLU A 325 6.76 30.32 8.15
N LEU A 326 6.07 30.03 7.04
CA LEU A 326 6.58 29.14 5.99
C LEU A 326 7.90 29.65 5.44
N LYS A 327 7.99 30.94 5.07
CA LYS A 327 9.25 31.55 4.61
C LYS A 327 10.38 31.45 5.65
N LYS A 328 10.07 31.59 6.95
CA LYS A 328 11.05 31.40 8.03
C LYS A 328 11.53 29.95 8.12
N VAL A 329 10.63 28.97 7.95
CA VAL A 329 10.98 27.54 7.93
C VAL A 329 11.85 27.22 6.71
N GLU A 330 11.47 27.71 5.53
CA GLU A 330 12.23 27.52 4.29
C GLU A 330 13.64 28.11 4.37
N ALA A 331 13.79 29.31 4.93
CA ALA A 331 15.10 29.93 5.14
C ALA A 331 15.99 29.09 6.08
N LYS A 332 15.42 28.51 7.15
CA LYS A 332 16.14 27.61 8.05
C LYS A 332 16.57 26.33 7.32
N ILE A 333 15.66 25.73 6.54
CA ILE A 333 15.95 24.52 5.75
C ILE A 333 17.14 24.76 4.82
N ALA A 334 17.11 25.84 4.04
CA ALA A 334 18.19 26.18 3.11
C ALA A 334 19.55 26.33 3.81
N SER A 335 19.58 26.97 4.99
CA SER A 335 20.81 27.13 5.78
C SER A 335 21.37 25.80 6.33
N VAL A 336 20.50 24.83 6.58
CA VAL A 336 20.82 23.55 7.21
C VAL A 336 21.22 22.50 6.17
N SER A 337 20.61 22.51 4.97
CA SER A 337 20.95 21.59 3.87
C SER A 337 22.44 21.60 3.50
N GLN A 338 23.10 22.77 3.53
CA GLN A 338 24.55 22.84 3.27
C GLN A 338 25.39 22.13 4.34
N LYS A 339 25.04 22.30 5.62
CA LYS A 339 25.74 21.65 6.75
C LYS A 339 25.56 20.14 6.70
N ILE A 340 24.37 19.67 6.31
CA ILE A 340 24.07 18.25 6.20
C ILE A 340 24.91 17.59 5.13
N GLY A 341 25.12 18.22 3.97
CA GLY A 341 26.00 17.69 2.92
C GLY A 341 27.42 17.38 3.42
N ALA A 342 27.99 18.27 4.25
CA ALA A 342 29.29 18.04 4.86
C ALA A 342 29.26 16.92 5.91
N MET A 343 28.22 16.87 6.74
CA MET A 343 28.05 15.81 7.75
C MET A 343 27.86 14.43 7.12
N THR A 344 27.02 14.32 6.09
CA THR A 344 26.77 13.05 5.39
C THR A 344 28.00 12.57 4.62
N ALA A 345 28.78 13.47 4.01
CA ALA A 345 30.05 13.13 3.37
C ALA A 345 31.10 12.56 4.36
N ASN A 346 31.03 13.00 5.61
CA ASN A 346 31.85 12.53 6.74
C ASN A 346 31.20 11.40 7.56
N TRP A 347 30.05 10.89 7.12
CA TRP A 347 29.28 9.82 7.77
C TRP A 347 28.81 10.14 9.20
N GLU A 348 28.56 11.42 9.47
CA GLU A 348 27.99 11.92 10.73
C GLU A 348 26.45 11.87 10.72
N TYR A 349 25.88 10.72 10.35
CA TYR A 349 24.43 10.60 10.13
C TYR A 349 23.59 10.95 11.36
N LYS A 350 24.04 10.58 12.56
CA LYS A 350 23.37 10.95 13.81
C LYS A 350 23.33 12.47 14.02
N LYS A 351 24.48 13.15 13.88
CA LYS A 351 24.54 14.61 14.03
C LYS A 351 23.71 15.34 12.97
N ALA A 352 23.72 14.83 11.73
CA ALA A 352 22.88 15.36 10.66
C ALA A 352 21.38 15.15 10.98
N LEU A 353 21.02 13.98 11.50
CA LEU A 353 19.65 13.67 11.91
C LEU A 353 19.20 14.59 13.05
N ASP A 354 20.01 14.75 14.10
CA ASP A 354 19.73 15.64 15.24
C ASP A 354 19.51 17.11 14.79
N LEU A 355 20.14 17.53 13.69
CA LEU A 355 19.96 18.85 13.09
C LEU A 355 18.68 18.96 12.23
N VAL A 356 18.32 17.88 11.53
CA VAL A 356 17.17 17.84 10.60
C VAL A 356 15.85 17.60 11.30
N GLU A 357 15.82 16.70 12.29
CA GLU A 357 14.61 16.25 12.98
C GLU A 357 13.72 17.40 13.47
N PRO A 358 14.22 18.43 14.19
CA PRO A 358 13.35 19.53 14.62
C PRO A 358 12.79 20.37 13.45
N LEU A 359 13.49 20.43 12.32
CA LEU A 359 13.01 21.12 11.12
C LEU A 359 12.00 20.26 10.35
N ALA A 360 12.22 18.95 10.29
CA ALA A 360 11.27 18.01 9.69
C ALA A 360 9.94 18.03 10.44
N ILE A 361 9.97 18.05 11.78
CA ILE A 361 8.78 18.18 12.63
C ILE A 361 8.04 19.51 12.35
N GLN A 362 8.77 20.62 12.15
CA GLN A 362 8.14 21.90 11.78
C GLN A 362 7.57 21.86 10.35
N ALA A 363 8.32 21.28 9.41
CA ALA A 363 7.96 21.19 8.00
C ALA A 363 6.75 20.28 7.75
N GLU A 364 6.53 19.29 8.61
CA GLU A 364 5.40 18.37 8.55
C GLU A 364 4.04 19.10 8.61
N LYS A 365 3.97 20.23 9.33
CA LYS A 365 2.77 21.09 9.37
C LYS A 365 2.41 21.69 8.01
N TYR A 366 3.37 21.75 7.08
CA TYR A 366 3.22 22.32 5.75
C TYR A 366 3.36 21.26 4.66
N ARG A 367 3.20 19.96 5.00
CA ARG A 367 3.36 18.85 4.06
C ARG A 367 2.49 18.98 2.80
N ASP A 368 1.30 19.56 2.94
CA ASP A 368 0.34 19.73 1.84
C ASP A 368 0.58 21.02 1.04
N VAL A 369 1.51 21.87 1.47
CA VAL A 369 1.91 23.06 0.72
C VAL A 369 2.93 22.64 -0.35
N ALA A 370 2.71 23.07 -1.59
CA ALA A 370 3.62 22.82 -2.70
C ALA A 370 4.93 23.62 -2.55
N SER A 371 5.82 23.16 -1.66
CA SER A 371 7.16 23.71 -1.45
C SER A 371 8.23 22.63 -1.65
N ASP A 372 9.18 22.92 -2.54
CA ASP A 372 10.34 22.07 -2.78
C ASP A 372 11.20 21.90 -1.52
N ASN A 373 11.37 22.97 -0.74
CA ASN A 373 12.19 22.95 0.48
C ASN A 373 11.59 22.03 1.55
N ILE A 374 10.27 22.09 1.73
CA ILE A 374 9.54 21.20 2.64
C ILE A 374 9.68 19.74 2.19
N THR A 375 9.47 19.47 0.91
CA THR A 375 9.64 18.13 0.33
C THR A 375 11.07 17.62 0.50
N ILE A 376 12.07 18.47 0.29
CA ILE A 376 13.49 18.13 0.43
C ILE A 376 13.82 17.78 1.87
N ILE A 377 13.43 18.58 2.86
CA ILE A 377 13.81 18.33 4.26
C ILE A 377 13.16 17.05 4.80
N LEU A 378 11.91 16.76 4.42
CA LEU A 378 11.21 15.53 4.83
C LEU A 378 11.87 14.28 4.20
N LYS A 379 12.20 14.33 2.90
CA LYS A 379 12.96 13.24 2.24
C LYS A 379 14.35 13.06 2.85
N MET A 380 15.00 14.17 3.22
CA MET A 380 16.32 14.16 3.84
C MET A 380 16.28 13.54 5.24
N HIS A 381 15.27 13.87 6.04
CA HIS A 381 15.01 13.27 7.34
C HIS A 381 14.86 11.75 7.26
N ASP A 382 13.97 11.27 6.38
CA ASP A 382 13.75 9.85 6.16
C ASP A 382 15.03 9.11 5.71
N SER A 383 15.81 9.76 4.85
CA SER A 383 17.07 9.23 4.36
C SER A 383 18.10 9.11 5.49
N LEU A 384 18.21 10.14 6.33
CA LEU A 384 19.12 10.16 7.49
C LEU A 384 18.75 9.13 8.54
N ILE A 385 17.46 8.87 8.80
CA ILE A 385 17.02 7.78 9.68
C ILE A 385 17.55 6.43 9.17
N ARG A 386 17.41 6.16 7.86
CA ARG A 386 17.88 4.90 7.26
C ARG A 386 19.40 4.79 7.31
N LEU A 387 20.12 5.86 6.98
CA LEU A 387 21.58 5.90 7.02
C LEU A 387 22.12 5.73 8.45
N ASN A 388 21.48 6.34 9.44
CA ASN A 388 21.85 6.18 10.84
C ASN A 388 21.61 4.75 11.33
N LYS A 389 20.50 4.11 10.93
CA LYS A 389 20.27 2.68 11.23
C LYS A 389 21.33 1.77 10.59
N LEU A 390 21.74 2.06 9.36
CA LEU A 390 22.83 1.31 8.71
C LEU A 390 24.14 1.46 9.50
N TRP A 391 24.45 2.69 9.94
CA TRP A 391 25.64 2.95 10.74
C TRP A 391 25.62 2.19 12.07
N ASN A 392 24.46 2.10 12.73
CA ASN A 392 24.31 1.30 13.94
C ASN A 392 24.56 -0.19 13.67
N ALA A 393 24.07 -0.73 12.55
CA ALA A 393 24.35 -2.11 12.15
C ALA A 393 25.85 -2.32 11.89
N ILE A 394 26.53 -1.37 11.24
CA ILE A 394 27.99 -1.40 11.04
C ILE A 394 28.72 -1.41 12.39
N ALA A 395 28.35 -0.51 13.31
CA ALA A 395 28.95 -0.43 14.64
C ALA A 395 28.78 -1.72 15.45
N GLN A 396 27.58 -2.28 15.47
CA GLN A 396 27.29 -3.55 16.14
C GLN A 396 28.07 -4.71 15.52
N GLY A 397 28.14 -4.78 14.18
CA GLY A 397 28.93 -5.80 13.49
C GLY A 397 30.44 -5.67 13.71
N ALA A 398 30.93 -4.45 13.91
CA ALA A 398 32.31 -4.17 14.30
C ALA A 398 32.61 -4.69 15.72
N GLU A 399 31.67 -4.51 16.66
CA GLU A 399 31.75 -5.08 18.00
C GLU A 399 31.76 -6.61 17.98
N PHE A 400 30.86 -7.24 17.22
CA PHE A 400 30.84 -8.70 17.03
C PHE A 400 32.03 -9.24 16.24
N SER A 401 32.80 -8.37 15.60
CA SER A 401 34.03 -8.73 14.91
C SER A 401 35.25 -8.73 15.82
N VAL A 402 35.13 -8.30 17.08
CA VAL A 402 36.21 -8.42 18.07
C VAL A 402 36.58 -9.89 18.26
N GLY A 403 37.88 -10.19 18.15
CA GLY A 403 38.43 -11.54 18.15
C GLY A 403 38.54 -12.18 16.76
N LYS A 404 37.91 -11.62 15.72
CA LYS A 404 37.97 -12.15 14.35
C LYS A 404 39.12 -11.51 13.55
N LYS A 405 39.67 -12.28 12.60
CA LYS A 405 40.61 -11.76 11.59
C LYS A 405 39.82 -11.16 10.44
N LYS A 406 40.15 -9.94 10.03
CA LYS A 406 39.52 -9.24 8.90
C LYS A 406 40.58 -8.62 8.01
N GLN A 407 40.30 -8.63 6.70
CA GLN A 407 40.98 -7.81 5.71
C GLN A 407 40.02 -6.68 5.34
N MET A 408 40.47 -5.42 5.46
CA MET A 408 39.66 -4.22 5.21
C MET A 408 40.42 -3.29 4.28
N PHE A 409 39.76 -2.78 3.24
CA PHE A 409 40.34 -1.80 2.33
C PHE A 409 39.97 -0.37 2.75
N LEU A 410 40.93 0.55 2.66
CA LEU A 410 40.76 1.94 3.09
C LEU A 410 40.24 2.82 1.96
N ARG A 411 39.44 3.83 2.29
CA ARG A 411 38.85 4.80 1.36
C ARG A 411 39.89 5.70 0.70
N ALA A 412 40.98 6.03 1.40
CA ALA A 412 42.00 6.95 0.90
C ALA A 412 42.89 6.35 -0.21
N ASN A 413 42.96 5.01 -0.31
CA ASN A 413 43.77 4.32 -1.30
C ASN A 413 43.22 2.90 -1.53
N ASP A 414 42.72 2.66 -2.72
CA ASP A 414 42.04 1.43 -3.13
C ASP A 414 42.93 0.18 -3.01
N LYS A 415 44.25 0.37 -3.03
CA LYS A 415 45.26 -0.69 -2.87
C LYS A 415 45.69 -0.88 -1.42
N ALA A 416 45.44 0.09 -0.54
CA ALA A 416 45.79 -0.01 0.86
C ALA A 416 44.76 -0.84 1.61
N PHE A 417 45.20 -1.95 2.20
CA PHE A 417 44.38 -2.78 3.07
C PHE A 417 45.08 -3.04 4.40
N ILE A 418 44.27 -3.29 5.43
CA ILE A 418 44.72 -3.73 6.74
C ILE A 418 44.21 -5.14 6.95
N ASN A 419 45.13 -6.08 7.19
CA ASN A 419 44.82 -7.47 7.50
C ASN A 419 45.31 -7.81 8.91
N GLY A 420 44.39 -8.12 9.82
CA GLY A 420 44.72 -8.42 11.20
C GLY A 420 43.54 -8.87 12.05
N LYS A 421 43.81 -9.22 13.32
CA LYS A 421 42.79 -9.58 14.31
C LYS A 421 42.30 -8.31 15.00
N ILE A 422 40.98 -8.09 15.00
CA ILE A 422 40.37 -6.98 15.75
C ILE A 422 40.43 -7.36 17.23
N VAL A 423 41.07 -6.54 18.05
CA VAL A 423 41.21 -6.79 19.50
C VAL A 423 40.28 -5.94 20.35
N LYS A 424 39.86 -4.78 19.84
CA LYS A 424 38.95 -3.86 20.52
C LYS A 424 38.20 -3.02 19.47
N TYR A 425 36.97 -2.65 19.79
CA TYR A 425 36.19 -1.63 19.09
C TYR A 425 35.74 -0.59 20.12
N GLU A 426 35.95 0.70 19.83
CA GLU A 426 35.51 1.81 20.69
C GLU A 426 35.42 3.11 19.90
N ASN A 427 34.33 3.87 20.02
CA ASN A 427 34.16 5.20 19.40
C ASN A 427 34.49 5.22 17.90
N ASP A 428 33.88 4.33 17.12
CA ASP A 428 34.12 4.16 15.68
C ASP A 428 35.56 3.79 15.30
N LYS A 429 36.39 3.36 16.27
CA LYS A 429 37.78 2.94 16.02
C LYS A 429 37.95 1.44 16.29
N LEU A 430 38.50 0.75 15.30
CA LEU A 430 38.96 -0.62 15.39
C LEU A 430 40.44 -0.65 15.78
N TYR A 431 40.75 -1.38 16.84
CA TYR A 431 42.13 -1.69 17.22
C TYR A 431 42.49 -3.05 16.64
N VAL A 432 43.45 -3.08 15.71
CA VAL A 432 43.77 -4.26 14.90
C VAL A 432 45.22 -4.64 15.14
N VAL A 433 45.46 -5.92 15.48
CA VAL A 433 46.81 -6.49 15.55
C VAL A 433 47.10 -7.18 14.22
N THR A 434 48.06 -6.65 13.46
CA THR A 434 48.46 -7.21 12.16
C THR A 434 49.25 -8.52 12.33
N ARG A 435 49.53 -9.22 11.22
CA ARG A 435 50.39 -10.41 11.23
C ARG A 435 51.79 -10.13 11.77
N GLU A 436 52.30 -8.93 11.55
CA GLU A 436 53.58 -8.42 12.07
C GLU A 436 53.50 -8.02 13.56
N LYS A 437 52.39 -8.34 14.25
CA LYS A 437 52.12 -7.98 15.65
C LYS A 437 52.09 -6.47 15.93
N THR A 438 52.04 -5.63 14.89
CA THR A 438 51.85 -4.18 15.05
C THR A 438 50.40 -3.86 15.39
N LYS A 439 50.18 -2.93 16.32
CA LYS A 439 48.85 -2.40 16.66
C LYS A 439 48.54 -1.23 15.73
N LYS A 440 47.45 -1.33 14.96
CA LYS A 440 46.92 -0.24 14.13
C LYS A 440 45.55 0.17 14.63
N VAL A 441 45.29 1.47 14.62
CA VAL A 441 43.97 2.04 14.90
C VAL A 441 43.35 2.44 13.58
N VAL A 442 42.18 1.88 13.26
CA VAL A 442 41.46 2.11 12.01
C VAL A 442 40.12 2.74 12.32
N ASN A 443 39.88 3.95 11.82
CA ASN A 443 38.55 4.55 11.94
C ASN A 443 37.61 3.84 10.96
N LEU A 444 36.41 3.41 11.38
CA LEU A 444 35.41 2.81 10.51
C LEU A 444 35.14 3.71 9.28
N ARG A 445 35.17 5.03 9.46
CA ARG A 445 34.96 6.02 8.39
C ARG A 445 36.06 6.07 7.34
N SER A 446 37.22 5.51 7.66
CA SER A 446 38.34 5.38 6.72
C SER A 446 38.28 4.08 5.91
N ILE A 447 37.34 3.18 6.20
CA ILE A 447 37.14 1.92 5.46
C ILE A 447 36.23 2.21 4.27
N ARG A 448 36.39 1.49 3.16
CA ARG A 448 35.48 1.61 2.03
C ARG A 448 34.06 1.17 2.39
N ALA A 449 33.06 1.80 1.77
CA ALA A 449 31.66 1.54 2.07
C ALA A 449 31.24 0.07 1.82
N ASP A 450 31.75 -0.55 0.75
CA ASP A 450 31.48 -1.95 0.42
C ASP A 450 32.03 -2.91 1.48
N GLU A 451 33.23 -2.62 1.98
CA GLU A 451 33.81 -3.38 3.09
C GLU A 451 33.02 -3.21 4.38
N LEU A 452 32.48 -2.02 4.67
CA LEU A 452 31.71 -1.81 5.89
C LEU A 452 30.44 -2.64 5.94
N ILE A 453 29.73 -2.67 4.83
CA ILE A 453 28.50 -3.46 4.73
C ILE A 453 28.83 -4.95 4.79
N ASN A 454 29.79 -5.40 3.96
CA ASN A 454 30.09 -6.82 3.82
C ASN A 454 30.79 -7.43 5.04
N LYS A 455 31.66 -6.67 5.71
CA LYS A 455 32.48 -7.18 6.83
C LYS A 455 31.87 -6.91 8.19
N PHE A 456 31.00 -5.91 8.32
CA PHE A 456 30.43 -5.51 9.59
C PHE A 456 28.91 -5.53 9.57
N ALA A 457 28.25 -4.73 8.73
CA ALA A 457 26.78 -4.60 8.81
C ALA A 457 26.05 -5.96 8.69
N LEU A 458 26.51 -6.84 7.79
CA LEU A 458 25.94 -8.19 7.62
C LEU A 458 26.26 -9.18 8.75
N GLU A 459 27.19 -8.85 9.64
CA GLU A 459 27.49 -9.62 10.85
C GLU A 459 26.74 -9.09 12.08
N SER A 460 25.97 -8.02 11.95
CA SER A 460 25.10 -7.51 13.02
C SER A 460 23.90 -8.45 13.27
N ASP A 461 23.13 -8.18 14.33
CA ASP A 461 21.90 -8.92 14.63
C ASP A 461 20.72 -8.48 13.75
N PHE A 462 20.90 -7.48 12.88
CA PHE A 462 19.85 -7.05 11.98
C PHE A 462 19.57 -8.11 10.91
N PRO A 463 18.30 -8.30 10.52
CA PRO A 463 17.96 -9.18 9.39
C PRO A 463 18.74 -8.78 8.14
N LYS A 464 19.36 -9.74 7.45
CA LYS A 464 20.26 -9.45 6.32
C LYS A 464 19.56 -8.70 5.20
N GLU A 465 18.32 -9.08 4.89
CA GLU A 465 17.44 -8.41 3.92
C GLU A 465 17.24 -6.94 4.27
N TYR A 466 17.11 -6.63 5.56
CA TYR A 466 16.97 -5.26 6.05
C TYR A 466 18.26 -4.47 5.87
N VAL A 467 19.41 -5.06 6.23
CA VAL A 467 20.74 -4.46 6.01
C VAL A 467 20.99 -4.19 4.53
N TYR A 468 20.57 -5.10 3.63
CA TYR A 468 20.70 -4.90 2.19
C TYR A 468 19.83 -3.74 1.69
N GLY A 469 18.59 -3.61 2.16
CA GLY A 469 17.74 -2.46 1.82
C GLY A 469 18.35 -1.13 2.25
N LEU A 470 18.95 -1.10 3.45
CA LEU A 470 19.67 0.08 3.95
C LEU A 470 20.95 0.37 3.15
N ALA A 471 21.69 -0.67 2.77
CA ALA A 471 22.88 -0.56 1.94
C ALA A 471 22.56 0.02 0.55
N LEU A 472 21.49 -0.46 -0.10
CA LEU A 472 21.05 0.08 -1.39
C LEU A 472 20.74 1.57 -1.30
N HIS A 473 20.04 1.99 -0.24
CA HIS A 473 19.79 3.40 0.01
C HIS A 473 21.08 4.20 0.22
N PHE A 474 22.03 3.67 1.00
CA PHE A 474 23.35 4.30 1.19
C PHE A 474 24.10 4.50 -0.13
N TYR A 475 24.10 3.50 -1.02
CA TYR A 475 24.82 3.60 -2.29
C TYR A 475 24.16 4.58 -3.26
N ALA A 476 22.83 4.59 -3.33
CA ALA A 476 22.08 5.55 -4.11
C ALA A 476 22.35 6.99 -3.65
N SER A 477 22.35 7.23 -2.33
CA SER A 477 22.55 8.56 -1.73
C SER A 477 24.00 9.07 -1.82
N ASN A 478 24.99 8.21 -2.10
CA ASN A 478 26.41 8.58 -2.19
C ASN A 478 27.00 8.41 -3.60
N SER A 479 26.17 8.24 -4.64
CA SER A 479 26.59 8.12 -6.04
C SER A 479 27.65 7.02 -6.30
N MET A 480 27.66 5.95 -5.51
CA MET A 480 28.63 4.85 -5.69
C MET A 480 28.11 3.86 -6.73
N HIS A 481 28.62 3.96 -7.95
CA HIS A 481 27.84 3.58 -9.14
C HIS A 481 28.13 2.21 -9.79
N PHE A 482 29.10 1.38 -9.36
CA PHE A 482 29.44 0.16 -10.13
C PHE A 482 29.74 -1.15 -9.35
N ASN A 483 30.54 -1.17 -8.28
CA ASN A 483 30.99 -2.44 -7.66
C ASN A 483 29.93 -3.19 -6.82
N VAL A 484 28.86 -2.49 -6.44
CA VAL A 484 27.80 -3.04 -5.59
C VAL A 484 26.91 -4.00 -6.36
N ARG A 485 26.56 -3.63 -7.60
CA ARG A 485 25.77 -4.46 -8.52
C ARG A 485 26.40 -5.85 -8.70
N ASP A 486 27.72 -5.90 -8.93
CA ASP A 486 28.46 -7.16 -9.09
C ASP A 486 28.52 -7.98 -7.78
N THR A 487 28.58 -7.33 -6.63
CA THR A 487 28.55 -8.01 -5.32
C THR A 487 27.19 -8.65 -5.07
N PHE A 488 26.09 -7.98 -5.47
CA PHE A 488 24.73 -8.52 -5.40
C PHE A 488 24.46 -9.58 -6.48
N GLU A 489 24.98 -9.43 -7.69
CA GLU A 489 24.86 -10.44 -8.75
C GLU A 489 25.62 -11.73 -8.40
N LYS A 490 26.73 -11.65 -7.67
CA LYS A 490 27.46 -12.83 -7.16
C LYS A 490 26.75 -13.57 -6.03
N LEU A 491 25.82 -12.92 -5.34
CA LEU A 491 24.97 -13.55 -4.31
C LEU A 491 23.72 -14.25 -4.91
N LYS A 492 23.53 -14.24 -6.24
CA LYS A 492 22.44 -14.92 -6.97
C LYS A 492 22.53 -16.47 -6.99
N LYS A 493 22.87 -17.10 -5.87
CA LYS A 493 22.24 -18.39 -5.56
C LYS A 493 21.40 -18.18 -4.30
N PRO A 494 20.25 -17.49 -4.42
CA PRO A 494 19.30 -17.48 -3.33
C PRO A 494 18.96 -18.93 -3.02
N SER A 495 18.99 -19.29 -1.74
CA SER A 495 18.27 -20.49 -1.30
C SER A 495 16.81 -20.36 -1.74
N GLU A 496 16.13 -21.48 -1.95
CA GLU A 496 14.69 -21.50 -2.25
C GLU A 496 13.90 -20.63 -1.26
N GLU A 497 14.28 -20.66 0.03
CA GLU A 497 13.72 -19.82 1.09
C GLU A 497 13.88 -18.31 0.85
N HIS A 498 15.02 -17.85 0.32
CA HIS A 498 15.22 -16.43 0.03
C HIS A 498 14.35 -15.97 -1.15
N ASN A 499 14.18 -16.81 -2.17
CA ASN A 499 13.28 -16.49 -3.28
C ASN A 499 11.82 -16.42 -2.82
N GLU A 500 11.42 -17.30 -1.91
CA GLU A 500 10.08 -17.30 -1.32
C GLU A 500 9.84 -16.06 -0.45
N LEU A 501 10.82 -15.68 0.38
CA LEU A 501 10.77 -14.45 1.18
C LEU A 501 10.71 -13.20 0.30
N VAL A 502 11.51 -13.13 -0.76
CA VAL A 502 11.49 -12.00 -1.72
C VAL A 502 10.18 -11.97 -2.51
N ALA A 503 9.63 -13.11 -2.91
CA ALA A 503 8.32 -13.19 -3.57
C ALA A 503 7.19 -12.74 -2.64
N ASN A 504 7.22 -13.15 -1.37
CA ASN A 504 6.25 -12.73 -0.36
C ASN A 504 6.36 -11.23 -0.06
N ALA A 505 7.58 -10.71 0.11
CA ALA A 505 7.81 -9.29 0.32
C ALA A 505 7.37 -8.45 -0.89
N LYS A 506 7.67 -8.90 -2.11
CA LYS A 506 7.21 -8.27 -3.35
C LYS A 506 5.68 -8.25 -3.43
N THR A 507 5.03 -9.38 -3.14
CA THR A 507 3.56 -9.47 -3.12
C THR A 507 2.94 -8.51 -2.09
N GLN A 508 3.56 -8.35 -0.91
CA GLN A 508 3.10 -7.37 0.08
C GLN A 508 3.31 -5.92 -0.36
N ILE A 509 4.44 -5.62 -1.01
CA ILE A 509 4.72 -4.29 -1.57
C ILE A 509 3.70 -3.96 -2.67
N ASP A 510 3.48 -4.89 -3.61
CA ASP A 510 2.52 -4.73 -4.70
C ASP A 510 1.10 -4.53 -4.16
N ARG A 511 0.71 -5.26 -3.11
CA ARG A 511 -0.58 -5.07 -2.42
C ARG A 511 -0.69 -3.69 -1.75
N ARG A 512 0.38 -3.17 -1.14
CA ARG A 512 0.40 -1.83 -0.55
C ARG A 512 0.33 -0.73 -1.62
N ILE A 513 1.01 -0.91 -2.75
CA ILE A 513 0.93 0.01 -3.89
C ILE A 513 -0.49 0.03 -4.44
N ALA A 514 -1.12 -1.14 -4.64
CA ALA A 514 -2.49 -1.24 -5.09
C ALA A 514 -3.46 -0.52 -4.13
N LEU A 515 -3.34 -0.76 -2.82
CA LEU A 515 -4.18 -0.08 -1.82
C LEU A 515 -3.96 1.43 -1.81
N ARG A 516 -2.71 1.90 -1.96
CA ARG A 516 -2.41 3.34 -2.03
C ARG A 516 -3.05 3.99 -3.25
N ASN A 517 -3.01 3.32 -4.40
CA ASN A 517 -3.64 3.80 -5.63
C ASN A 517 -5.17 3.81 -5.50
N GLU A 518 -5.77 2.80 -4.86
CA GLU A 518 -7.21 2.78 -4.57
C GLU A 518 -7.63 3.93 -3.64
N ILE A 519 -6.84 4.21 -2.59
CA ILE A 519 -7.11 5.33 -1.69
C ILE A 519 -6.98 6.66 -2.43
N ALA A 520 -5.94 6.84 -3.26
CA ALA A 520 -5.76 8.06 -4.04
C ALA A 520 -6.95 8.29 -4.98
N GLN A 521 -7.40 7.25 -5.69
CA GLN A 521 -8.58 7.33 -6.56
C GLN A 521 -9.84 7.72 -5.77
N ARG A 522 -10.08 7.14 -4.59
CA ARG A 522 -11.24 7.51 -3.76
C ARG A 522 -11.16 8.95 -3.24
N VAL A 523 -9.96 9.47 -2.98
CA VAL A 523 -9.76 10.87 -2.57
C VAL A 523 -10.08 11.81 -3.74
N ASP A 524 -9.64 11.49 -4.94
CA ASP A 524 -9.93 12.27 -6.15
C ASP A 524 -11.45 12.29 -6.43
N GLU A 525 -12.11 11.11 -6.40
CA GLU A 525 -13.57 10.99 -6.56
C GLU A 525 -14.34 11.79 -5.48
N ALA A 526 -13.91 11.72 -4.22
CA ALA A 526 -14.53 12.48 -3.13
C ALA A 526 -14.30 14.00 -3.27
N GLN A 527 -13.17 14.41 -3.85
CA GLN A 527 -12.87 15.82 -4.10
C GLN A 527 -13.73 16.36 -5.24
N GLU A 528 -13.88 15.61 -6.34
CA GLU A 528 -14.80 15.95 -7.44
C GLU A 528 -16.25 16.06 -6.94
N GLU A 529 -16.71 15.14 -6.08
CA GLU A 529 -18.06 15.21 -5.49
C GLU A 529 -18.25 16.46 -4.62
N ARG A 530 -17.22 16.85 -3.84
CA ARG A 530 -17.25 18.08 -3.03
C ARG A 530 -17.29 19.33 -3.89
N ASP A 531 -16.53 19.36 -4.96
CA ASP A 531 -16.49 20.52 -5.87
C ASP A 531 -17.80 20.64 -6.67
N LEU A 532 -18.40 19.52 -7.07
CA LEU A 532 -19.75 19.51 -7.65
C LEU A 532 -20.79 20.08 -6.66
N LYS A 533 -20.78 19.62 -5.40
CA LYS A 533 -21.68 20.15 -4.35
C LYS A 533 -21.47 21.65 -4.10
N ARG A 534 -20.23 22.13 -4.14
CA ARG A 534 -19.93 23.57 -4.01
C ARG A 534 -20.47 24.37 -5.19
N GLN A 535 -20.33 23.85 -6.41
CA GLN A 535 -20.90 24.48 -7.60
C GLN A 535 -22.43 24.52 -7.55
N GLU A 536 -23.08 23.44 -7.12
CA GLU A 536 -24.53 23.40 -6.90
C GLU A 536 -24.99 24.40 -5.85
N GLN A 537 -24.29 24.49 -4.70
CA GLN A 537 -24.59 25.46 -3.65
C GLN A 537 -24.36 26.91 -4.10
N ALA A 538 -23.32 27.17 -4.91
CA ALA A 538 -23.07 28.49 -5.47
C ALA A 538 -24.19 28.88 -6.45
N LEU A 539 -24.56 27.97 -7.36
CA LEU A 539 -25.65 28.17 -8.29
C LEU A 539 -26.99 28.41 -7.57
N GLU A 540 -27.27 27.70 -6.47
CA GLU A 540 -28.49 27.92 -5.69
C GLU A 540 -28.52 29.29 -5.01
N LYS A 541 -27.38 29.78 -4.51
CA LYS A 541 -27.26 31.15 -3.98
C LYS A 541 -27.47 32.20 -5.08
N ASP A 542 -26.92 31.95 -6.27
CA ASP A 542 -27.09 32.82 -7.42
C ASP A 542 -28.54 32.85 -7.91
N LYS A 543 -29.25 31.70 -7.89
CA LYS A 543 -30.70 31.63 -8.14
C LYS A 543 -31.49 32.48 -7.16
N GLN A 544 -31.16 32.41 -5.86
CA GLN A 544 -31.83 33.21 -4.83
C GLN A 544 -31.61 34.72 -5.03
N ARG A 545 -30.38 35.14 -5.36
CA ARG A 545 -30.08 36.55 -5.66
C ARG A 545 -30.76 37.02 -6.93
N ALA A 546 -30.68 36.23 -8.01
CA ALA A 546 -31.37 36.52 -9.26
C ALA A 546 -32.89 36.65 -9.06
N TRP A 547 -33.47 35.86 -8.17
CA TRP A 547 -34.88 35.98 -7.80
C TRP A 547 -35.19 37.30 -7.09
N GLN A 548 -34.32 37.78 -6.19
CA GLN A 548 -34.46 39.10 -5.56
C GLN A 548 -34.40 40.22 -6.60
N TYR A 549 -33.49 40.14 -7.58
CA TYR A 549 -33.47 41.08 -8.71
C TYR A 549 -34.75 40.99 -9.54
N ALA A 550 -35.28 39.79 -9.78
CA ALA A 550 -36.53 39.63 -10.51
C ALA A 550 -37.71 40.30 -9.78
N GLN A 551 -37.72 40.29 -8.45
CA GLN A 551 -38.71 41.01 -7.65
C GLN A 551 -38.52 42.54 -7.73
N SER A 552 -37.27 43.03 -7.62
CA SER A 552 -36.93 44.45 -7.80
C SER A 552 -37.35 44.98 -9.18
N ILE A 553 -37.17 44.18 -10.24
CA ILE A 553 -37.62 44.50 -11.60
C ILE A 553 -39.12 44.78 -11.62
N VAL A 554 -39.93 44.00 -10.93
CA VAL A 554 -41.39 44.18 -10.90
C VAL A 554 -41.75 45.50 -10.22
N GLU A 555 -41.09 45.81 -9.10
CA GLU A 555 -41.28 47.07 -8.37
C GLU A 555 -40.88 48.28 -9.20
N ASP A 556 -39.63 48.30 -9.71
CA ASP A 556 -39.10 49.37 -10.54
C ASP A 556 -39.91 49.57 -11.83
N PHE A 557 -40.41 48.48 -12.42
CA PHE A 557 -41.26 48.55 -13.58
C PHE A 557 -42.58 49.26 -13.28
N ASN A 558 -43.22 48.94 -12.15
CA ASN A 558 -44.46 49.59 -11.73
C ASN A 558 -44.25 51.08 -11.39
N GLU A 559 -43.06 51.44 -10.91
CA GLU A 559 -42.65 52.83 -10.68
C GLU A 559 -42.23 53.58 -11.96
N GLY A 560 -42.14 52.89 -13.10
CA GLY A 560 -41.74 53.46 -14.39
C GLY A 560 -40.21 53.67 -14.53
N ASN A 561 -39.41 53.05 -13.67
CA ASN A 561 -37.95 53.15 -13.66
C ASN A 561 -37.30 52.16 -14.65
N PHE A 562 -37.58 52.35 -15.94
CA PHE A 562 -37.16 51.43 -17.00
C PHE A 562 -35.65 51.29 -17.19
N GLU A 563 -34.84 52.28 -16.78
CA GLU A 563 -33.37 52.15 -16.85
C GLU A 563 -32.87 51.11 -15.84
N LYS A 564 -33.35 51.18 -14.60
CA LYS A 564 -32.99 50.25 -13.53
C LYS A 564 -33.46 48.82 -13.83
N VAL A 565 -34.66 48.66 -14.40
CA VAL A 565 -35.15 47.36 -14.91
C VAL A 565 -34.16 46.72 -15.88
N LEU A 566 -33.61 47.50 -16.80
CA LEU A 566 -32.71 46.99 -17.84
C LEU A 566 -31.31 46.65 -17.28
N ASP A 567 -30.85 47.37 -16.26
CA ASP A 567 -29.62 47.05 -15.53
C ASP A 567 -29.78 45.74 -14.73
N GLU A 568 -30.90 45.56 -14.01
CA GLU A 568 -31.17 44.35 -13.24
C GLU A 568 -31.36 43.12 -14.13
N LEU A 569 -31.98 43.27 -15.30
CA LEU A 569 -32.07 42.20 -16.30
C LEU A 569 -30.69 41.76 -16.80
N GLN A 570 -29.75 42.71 -16.99
CA GLN A 570 -28.37 42.38 -17.36
C GLN A 570 -27.64 41.64 -16.22
N VAL A 571 -27.86 42.03 -14.96
CA VAL A 571 -27.29 41.32 -13.79
C VAL A 571 -27.79 39.88 -13.73
N ILE A 572 -29.09 39.65 -13.93
CA ILE A 572 -29.67 38.31 -13.97
C ILE A 572 -29.04 37.46 -15.08
N LYS A 573 -28.88 38.03 -16.27
CA LYS A 573 -28.26 37.37 -17.43
C LYS A 573 -26.83 36.93 -17.15
N ASP A 574 -26.05 37.77 -16.48
CA ASP A 574 -24.64 37.48 -16.21
C ASP A 574 -24.46 36.51 -15.02
N MET A 575 -25.44 36.44 -14.12
CA MET A 575 -25.40 35.61 -12.92
C MET A 575 -25.85 34.16 -13.16
N LEU A 576 -26.79 33.93 -14.07
CA LEU A 576 -27.40 32.61 -14.26
C LEU A 576 -27.13 32.01 -15.65
N PRO A 577 -26.98 30.67 -15.74
CA PRO A 577 -26.98 30.00 -17.02
C PRO A 577 -28.34 30.14 -17.73
N LYS A 578 -28.30 30.10 -19.07
CA LYS A 578 -29.45 30.40 -19.95
C LYS A 578 -30.71 29.62 -19.58
N ASP A 579 -30.59 28.33 -19.26
CA ASP A 579 -31.72 27.45 -18.93
C ASP A 579 -32.40 27.84 -17.61
N GLU A 580 -31.63 28.27 -16.61
CA GLU A 580 -32.15 28.75 -15.33
C GLU A 580 -32.85 30.11 -15.48
N VAL A 581 -32.35 30.99 -16.35
CA VAL A 581 -33.06 32.24 -16.70
C VAL A 581 -34.41 31.93 -17.36
N VAL A 582 -34.49 30.93 -18.26
CA VAL A 582 -35.78 30.52 -18.87
C VAL A 582 -36.76 30.02 -17.80
N LYS A 583 -36.32 29.17 -16.87
CA LYS A 583 -37.16 28.66 -15.77
C LYS A 583 -37.66 29.80 -14.90
N MET A 584 -36.78 30.73 -14.52
CA MET A 584 -37.13 31.89 -13.73
C MET A 584 -38.10 32.83 -14.46
N SER A 585 -37.89 33.08 -15.75
CA SER A 585 -38.78 33.91 -16.59
C SER A 585 -40.19 33.32 -16.69
N LYS A 586 -40.31 31.99 -16.83
CA LYS A 586 -41.60 31.28 -16.81
C LYS A 586 -42.29 31.41 -15.46
N ARG A 587 -41.55 31.22 -14.36
CA ARG A 587 -42.08 31.35 -13.00
C ARG A 587 -42.59 32.77 -12.74
N LEU A 588 -41.81 33.78 -13.09
CA LEU A 588 -42.21 35.19 -12.96
C LEU A 588 -43.47 35.48 -13.79
N GLY A 589 -43.56 34.94 -15.02
CA GLY A 589 -44.76 35.05 -15.85
C GLY A 589 -46.00 34.45 -15.21
N SER A 590 -45.89 33.32 -14.51
CA SER A 590 -47.02 32.72 -13.78
C SER A 590 -47.40 33.48 -12.51
N GLU A 591 -46.43 34.06 -11.79
CA GLU A 591 -46.67 34.73 -10.51
C GLU A 591 -47.07 36.21 -10.66
N GLN A 592 -46.50 36.91 -11.65
CA GLN A 592 -46.62 38.37 -11.82
C GLN A 592 -47.28 38.78 -13.14
N GLY A 593 -47.66 37.81 -13.99
CA GLY A 593 -48.34 38.06 -15.27
C GLY A 593 -47.43 38.53 -16.41
N TYR A 594 -46.18 38.87 -16.12
CA TYR A 594 -45.19 39.30 -17.10
C TYR A 594 -43.92 38.45 -17.01
N THR A 595 -43.42 38.03 -18.18
CA THR A 595 -42.12 37.35 -18.28
C THR A 595 -40.98 38.36 -18.27
N LEU A 596 -39.75 37.93 -17.95
CA LEU A 596 -38.57 38.81 -18.03
C LEU A 596 -38.38 39.42 -19.43
N LYS A 597 -38.71 38.65 -20.48
CA LYS A 597 -38.76 39.15 -21.85
C LYS A 597 -39.75 40.30 -21.98
N LYS A 598 -40.95 40.16 -21.42
CA LYS A 598 -41.97 41.19 -21.53
C LYS A 598 -41.58 42.46 -20.79
N PHE A 599 -40.94 42.33 -19.62
CA PHE A 599 -40.33 43.46 -18.92
C PHE A 599 -39.26 44.14 -19.78
N ALA A 600 -38.36 43.38 -20.39
CA ALA A 600 -37.33 43.91 -21.29
C ALA A 600 -37.95 44.64 -22.49
N GLU A 601 -38.92 44.03 -23.18
CA GLU A 601 -39.63 44.65 -24.32
C GLU A 601 -40.30 45.96 -23.92
N LEU A 602 -41.05 45.97 -22.82
CA LEU A 602 -41.78 47.15 -22.37
C LEU A 602 -40.83 48.23 -21.88
N ALA A 603 -39.77 47.87 -21.16
CA ALA A 603 -38.75 48.81 -20.72
C ALA A 603 -37.96 49.38 -21.91
N LEU A 604 -37.68 48.60 -22.96
CA LEU A 604 -37.01 49.07 -24.17
C LEU A 604 -37.89 50.03 -24.98
N ASN A 605 -39.18 49.70 -25.13
CA ASN A 605 -40.09 50.42 -26.01
C ASN A 605 -40.83 51.58 -25.32
N THR A 606 -40.82 51.65 -23.99
CA THR A 606 -41.48 52.73 -23.23
C THR A 606 -40.44 53.69 -22.66
N CYS A 607 -40.59 54.97 -22.98
CA CYS A 607 -39.74 56.03 -22.48
C CYS A 607 -40.53 56.97 -21.58
N ALA A 608 -40.07 57.14 -20.33
CA ALA A 608 -40.71 58.05 -19.38
C ALA A 608 -40.80 59.51 -19.87
N VAL A 609 -39.94 59.92 -20.82
CA VAL A 609 -39.91 61.30 -21.34
C VAL A 609 -40.87 61.51 -22.51
N CYS A 610 -41.04 60.51 -23.38
CA CYS A 610 -41.83 60.67 -24.62
C CYS A 610 -42.99 59.68 -24.75
N GLY A 611 -43.26 58.86 -23.73
CA GLY A 611 -44.21 57.75 -23.82
C GLY A 611 -43.68 56.68 -24.78
N GLN A 612 -44.20 56.66 -26.01
CA GLN A 612 -43.87 55.64 -27.03
C GLN A 612 -43.41 56.23 -28.37
N ASP A 613 -43.72 57.49 -28.65
CA ASP A 613 -43.64 58.03 -30.01
C ASP A 613 -42.20 58.41 -30.43
N GLY A 614 -41.24 58.30 -29.50
CA GLY A 614 -39.83 58.65 -29.72
C GLY A 614 -39.59 60.15 -29.94
N LEU A 615 -40.62 60.99 -29.78
CA LEU A 615 -40.61 62.42 -30.05
C LEU A 615 -41.04 63.19 -28.80
N VAL A 616 -40.32 64.26 -28.48
CA VAL A 616 -40.65 65.19 -27.37
C VAL A 616 -40.88 66.57 -27.93
N GLU A 617 -41.79 67.33 -27.33
CA GLU A 617 -41.96 68.74 -27.68
C GLU A 617 -40.66 69.51 -27.42
N CYS A 618 -40.31 70.39 -28.35
CA CYS A 618 -39.08 71.17 -28.22
C CYS A 618 -39.21 72.18 -27.06
N ARG A 619 -38.52 71.93 -25.94
CA ARG A 619 -38.54 72.81 -24.75
C ARG A 619 -38.17 74.27 -25.05
N SER A 620 -37.35 74.52 -26.07
CA SER A 620 -36.94 75.88 -26.44
C SER A 620 -38.05 76.71 -27.08
N CYS A 621 -39.08 76.08 -27.66
CA CYS A 621 -40.22 76.76 -28.27
C CYS A 621 -41.57 76.21 -27.80
N LEU A 622 -41.59 75.35 -26.80
CA LEU A 622 -42.78 74.72 -26.22
C LEU A 622 -43.72 74.12 -27.29
N GLY A 623 -43.14 73.48 -28.31
CA GLY A 623 -43.91 72.84 -29.38
C GLY A 623 -44.39 73.78 -30.51
N GLU A 624 -44.17 75.10 -30.43
CA GLU A 624 -44.63 76.02 -31.48
C GLU A 624 -43.76 75.98 -32.75
N GLY A 625 -42.50 75.55 -32.63
CA GLY A 625 -41.52 75.56 -33.72
C GLY A 625 -40.95 76.94 -34.04
N ILE A 626 -41.47 77.99 -33.42
CA ILE A 626 -41.11 79.39 -33.63
C ILE A 626 -40.75 80.00 -32.26
N VAL A 627 -39.79 80.92 -32.22
CA VAL A 627 -39.45 81.68 -31.02
C VAL A 627 -39.55 83.16 -31.33
N GLU A 628 -40.29 83.89 -30.51
CA GLU A 628 -40.37 85.35 -30.59
C GLU A 628 -39.18 85.97 -29.88
N LYS A 629 -38.44 86.83 -30.59
CA LYS A 629 -37.40 87.66 -29.97
C LYS A 629 -37.81 89.12 -30.10
N THR A 630 -38.19 89.71 -28.98
CA THR A 630 -38.41 91.15 -28.88
C THR A 630 -37.06 91.84 -28.87
N ILE A 631 -36.79 92.67 -29.87
CA ILE A 631 -35.61 93.51 -29.93
C ILE A 631 -36.08 94.90 -29.51
N GLN A 632 -35.62 95.37 -28.34
CA GLN A 632 -35.86 96.76 -27.94
C GLN A 632 -34.98 97.67 -28.79
N LEU A 633 -35.63 98.50 -29.60
CA LEU A 633 -35.02 99.69 -30.19
C LEU A 633 -35.37 100.87 -29.29
N LYS A 634 -34.58 101.94 -29.36
CA LYS A 634 -34.57 103.04 -28.36
C LYS A 634 -35.95 103.68 -28.08
N GLU A 635 -36.92 103.56 -28.99
CA GLU A 635 -38.26 104.14 -28.83
C GLU A 635 -39.42 103.19 -29.22
N ASP A 636 -39.14 102.01 -29.80
CA ASP A 636 -40.15 101.02 -30.22
C ASP A 636 -39.64 99.58 -30.02
N SER A 637 -40.53 98.66 -29.67
CA SER A 637 -40.21 97.22 -29.65
C SER A 637 -40.75 96.52 -30.89
N VAL A 638 -39.87 95.90 -31.69
CA VAL A 638 -40.28 95.05 -32.81
C VAL A 638 -40.07 93.59 -32.44
N THR A 639 -41.16 92.83 -32.42
CA THR A 639 -41.14 91.38 -32.20
C THR A 639 -40.89 90.67 -33.53
N LYS A 640 -39.72 90.04 -33.69
CA LYS A 640 -39.44 89.19 -34.87
C LYS A 640 -39.64 87.72 -34.53
N LYS A 641 -40.52 87.06 -35.29
CA LYS A 641 -40.66 85.59 -35.30
C LYS A 641 -39.53 84.97 -36.10
N ARG A 642 -38.89 83.94 -35.56
CA ARG A 642 -37.91 83.11 -36.27
C ARG A 642 -38.10 81.64 -35.91
N TYR A 643 -37.72 80.73 -36.81
CA TYR A 643 -37.72 79.31 -36.50
C TYR A 643 -36.85 79.01 -35.27
N CYS A 644 -37.33 78.09 -34.43
CA CYS A 644 -36.58 77.60 -33.29
C CYS A 644 -35.31 76.89 -33.77
N ARG A 645 -34.14 77.37 -33.34
CA ARG A 645 -32.85 76.81 -33.74
C ARG A 645 -32.65 75.38 -33.22
N THR A 646 -33.25 75.05 -32.08
CA THR A 646 -33.11 73.74 -31.45
C THR A 646 -33.81 72.65 -32.27
N CYS A 647 -35.03 72.89 -32.74
CA CYS A 647 -35.81 71.92 -33.54
C CYS A 647 -35.89 72.25 -35.04
N ASN A 648 -35.24 73.32 -35.50
CA ASN A 648 -35.35 73.82 -36.88
C ASN A 648 -36.80 73.97 -37.38
N GLY A 649 -37.72 74.35 -36.49
CA GLY A 649 -39.14 74.50 -36.85
C GLY A 649 -39.96 73.21 -36.86
N ALA A 650 -39.36 72.04 -36.59
CA ALA A 650 -40.04 70.75 -36.59
C ALA A 650 -41.05 70.55 -35.44
N LYS A 651 -41.10 71.48 -34.46
CA LYS A 651 -41.93 71.47 -33.25
C LYS A 651 -41.56 70.38 -32.24
N THR A 652 -41.21 69.20 -32.71
CA THR A 652 -40.74 68.07 -31.92
C THR A 652 -39.26 67.79 -32.15
N LEU A 653 -38.65 67.08 -31.21
CA LEU A 653 -37.27 66.59 -31.26
C LEU A 653 -37.28 65.08 -31.02
N ARG A 654 -36.32 64.35 -31.56
CA ARG A 654 -36.08 62.96 -31.13
C ARG A 654 -35.79 62.96 -29.63
N CYS A 655 -36.48 62.10 -28.89
CA CYS A 655 -36.30 61.95 -27.46
C CYS A 655 -34.82 61.61 -27.18
N PRO A 656 -34.08 62.47 -26.43
CA PRO A 656 -32.67 62.22 -26.13
C PRO A 656 -32.45 60.90 -25.38
N SER A 657 -33.40 60.53 -24.51
CA SER A 657 -33.36 59.26 -23.76
C SER A 657 -33.57 58.06 -24.67
N CYS A 658 -34.55 58.09 -25.59
CA CYS A 658 -34.73 57.03 -26.59
C CYS A 658 -33.53 56.89 -27.52
N TYR A 659 -32.96 58.02 -27.95
CA TYR A 659 -31.78 58.02 -28.80
C TYR A 659 -30.59 57.38 -28.08
N LYS A 660 -30.30 57.80 -26.84
CA LYS A 660 -29.22 57.21 -26.05
C LYS A 660 -29.45 55.71 -25.79
N ARG A 661 -30.69 55.30 -25.51
CA ARG A 661 -31.07 53.90 -25.26
C ARG A 661 -30.90 53.02 -26.51
N HIS A 662 -31.49 53.39 -27.65
CA HIS A 662 -31.42 52.60 -28.88
C HIS A 662 -30.01 52.46 -29.46
N PHE A 663 -29.13 53.44 -29.25
CA PHE A 663 -27.75 53.39 -29.74
C PHE A 663 -26.75 52.86 -28.70
N SER A 664 -27.21 52.47 -27.51
CA SER A 664 -26.33 51.89 -26.51
C SER A 664 -26.12 50.40 -26.74
N LYS A 665 -24.85 50.01 -26.87
CA LYS A 665 -24.42 48.62 -27.09
C LYS A 665 -24.97 47.63 -26.05
N PRO A 666 -25.02 47.94 -24.74
CA PRO A 666 -25.56 47.02 -23.74
C PRO A 666 -27.02 46.65 -24.00
N TYR A 667 -27.85 47.61 -24.41
CA TYR A 667 -29.28 47.40 -24.63
C TYR A 667 -29.55 46.59 -25.91
N GLN A 668 -28.77 46.80 -26.97
CA GLN A 668 -28.83 45.97 -28.17
C GLN A 668 -28.41 44.51 -27.89
N MET A 669 -27.41 44.32 -27.03
CA MET A 669 -26.97 42.98 -26.60
C MET A 669 -27.97 42.31 -25.66
N LEU A 670 -28.70 43.08 -24.87
CA LEU A 670 -29.79 42.57 -24.03
C LEU A 670 -30.94 42.06 -24.91
N GLN A 671 -31.37 42.88 -25.86
CA GLN A 671 -32.45 42.58 -26.78
C GLN A 671 -32.16 41.30 -27.58
N ALA A 672 -30.99 41.22 -28.23
CA ALA A 672 -30.59 40.03 -28.98
C ALA A 672 -30.56 38.76 -28.12
N TRP A 673 -30.11 38.86 -26.86
CA TRP A 673 -30.07 37.70 -25.97
C TRP A 673 -31.45 37.23 -25.51
N TYR A 674 -32.40 38.15 -25.31
CA TYR A 674 -33.79 37.79 -24.98
C TYR A 674 -34.55 37.24 -26.18
N ASP A 675 -34.21 37.67 -27.38
CA ASP A 675 -34.74 37.09 -28.62
C ASP A 675 -34.23 35.64 -28.79
N ASP A 676 -32.97 35.36 -28.43
CA ASP A 676 -32.36 34.02 -28.45
C ASP A 676 -32.88 33.07 -27.35
N LEU A 677 -33.62 33.54 -26.35
CA LEU A 677 -34.19 32.68 -25.28
C LEU A 677 -35.40 31.85 -25.77
N HIS A 678 -35.79 31.97 -27.04
CA HIS A 678 -36.80 31.19 -27.75
C HIS A 678 -36.19 30.40 -28.91
#